data_AF-A0A954NNY5-F1
#
_entry.id   AF-A0A954NNY5-F1
#
_cell.length_a   1.000
_cell.length_b   1.000
_cell.length_c   1.000
_cell.angle_alpha   90.00
_cell.angle_beta   90.00
_cell.angle_gamma   90.00
#
_symmetry.space_group_name_H-M   'P 1'
#
loop_
_entity.id
_entity.type
_entity.pdbx_description
1 polymer ?
#
loop_
_entity_poly.entity_id
_entity_poly.type
_entity_poly.pdbx_seq_one_letter_code
_entity_poly.pdbx_strand_id
1 'polypeptide(L)'
;MFCRAFLFLNLAVAVGCPCPVNAETPYRIGFGKSDITPTQPLRLSGYGNRTEPSEGIDEPLSVRAMALRSGDEGPMHVIVSVDTIGVPGTLTKEIHQRIAQQHEIPRSQFVLCCTHSHTAPQVVGALTNLFAKPLSDDERRDLEQYAEHLSDQTVSAVEAAIENLQPSRLFVGQGEATFAVNRRVLNDGVWTGFGITPDGPVDHSLPILKVTDETGEQIRGVLFNYACHCTTFDSNYNRINGDWAGYATKYIEEQFPHVTALCTIGCGADANPERDRDRDMQIAKAQGRQIADEVQQVTSGEMTEITVGPQAAFGFAGLPSDRPTVDELKANLKDNSPQVRQHAENMLDVLKRMGRLPETYPMPLQSFRFGDQFSMVFLGGEVCVDYAFRIKKELGEDGKPPVWVTAHANDVFGYVAPERMQTEGGYEVDYSMIYYNLPGRWLSGTEDLILKRLHELYDNQAAIGPVSPETSLSLITVPNGYTVDLIAAEPLIRDPVNFALGADGNLWVVEMGDYPRGEPSAAGTVADNDAHPENSPPGGRVKLLKDTNGDGRYDEATLFLTELKFPSGIFPWRDGVVVVAAPEIVFARDTDGDGVADERRLLFSGFYEGNPQHRISGVAYGLDGWLYLSGGAYNGEVTSHVTGKVTDVTGRDVRIHPDKGLIEPLSGQSQYGRCRDDWGNWFGNTNSEPLFHYAIEDPYLQRNPFVPSPEPRVFVTEPARIPPVYPTSRAVDRFNDLHTLNRFTSACAPLIVRNAALGEDFVEAALICEPVHNLVSRVILDPDGVTFRSHRLVSEEHSEFLSSRDNWFRPVFVRSGPDASLWVCDMYRETIEHPRWIPESWQARLDLYAGNDRGRLYRIRPDDQQFSPTPNLAGKSSAELVDELQSGNGWRRDTAQRLLIERGDASVVASLVETATHHAQPNIRVQAMSTLAGLDRLVPETLVPLLADDDPQVVRVAIRFSESQIENPEILSALCALSQHHDLQVRYQLALSLGESREALAAEVLLDLALRDDDDPWMRAAVLSSAVPHADALLTHLLASEGELANHSDLLQELVVTSLGDNVTGGVYRVLKMITDKQSEGDIKAWQLLALNSCMEAVRRRGETWTEVANSVGEDERTTEVMARPLFNAARQIAGDEQAPVNQRVTAVGLLGQASDSREADSEFLASLISPRVAVELQIAAVNALAACQSDGLVNTLLADWAAQTPAVRSEVVSTLLSRREWTGQFLDTLEHGIVAVGDLDAATRNRL
;
A
#
# COMPACT_ATOMS: atom_id res chain seq x y z
N MET A 1 47.01 -24.42 60.72
CA MET A 1 47.79 -24.29 61.96
C MET A 1 46.80 -24.05 63.11
N PHE A 2 46.79 -24.97 64.10
CA PHE A 2 46.32 -24.87 65.50
C PHE A 2 45.02 -24.08 65.85
N CYS A 3 43.92 -24.74 66.26
CA CYS A 3 43.60 -25.33 67.59
C CYS A 3 43.07 -24.35 68.65
N ARG A 4 41.81 -24.57 69.10
CA ARG A 4 41.32 -24.75 70.50
C ARG A 4 39.77 -24.68 70.49
N ALA A 5 38.98 -25.73 70.71
CA ALA A 5 38.79 -26.67 71.85
C ALA A 5 38.11 -26.05 73.10
N PHE A 6 36.81 -26.35 73.30
CA PHE A 6 36.18 -27.14 74.41
C PHE A 6 35.94 -26.35 75.73
N LEU A 7 34.83 -26.38 76.49
CA LEU A 7 33.88 -27.41 76.99
C LEU A 7 32.53 -26.74 77.38
N PHE A 8 31.33 -27.25 77.05
CA PHE A 8 30.44 -28.21 77.76
C PHE A 8 29.70 -27.74 79.03
N LEU A 9 28.36 -27.71 78.99
CA LEU A 9 27.50 -28.45 79.95
C LEU A 9 26.07 -28.71 79.40
N ASN A 10 25.55 -29.91 79.67
CA ASN A 10 24.30 -30.53 79.21
C ASN A 10 23.01 -29.91 79.79
N LEU A 11 21.87 -30.00 79.05
CA LEU A 11 20.69 -30.79 79.47
C LEU A 11 19.55 -30.87 78.42
N ALA A 12 19.09 -32.10 78.19
CA ALA A 12 17.73 -32.58 77.93
C ALA A 12 16.83 -31.93 76.84
N VAL A 13 16.55 -32.75 75.83
CA VAL A 13 15.49 -32.66 74.83
C VAL A 13 14.10 -32.76 75.47
N ALA A 14 13.25 -31.78 75.19
CA ALA A 14 11.79 -31.90 75.28
C ALA A 14 11.17 -31.28 74.03
N VAL A 15 10.22 -32.02 73.45
CA VAL A 15 9.49 -31.76 72.21
C VAL A 15 8.75 -30.43 72.27
N GLY A 16 9.02 -29.55 71.31
CA GLY A 16 8.18 -28.42 70.93
C GLY A 16 8.16 -28.33 69.41
N CYS A 17 6.99 -28.50 68.80
CA CYS A 17 6.80 -28.31 67.37
C CYS A 17 7.28 -26.92 66.95
N PRO A 18 8.18 -26.78 65.95
CA PRO A 18 8.28 -25.56 65.18
C PRO A 18 7.04 -25.49 64.28
N CYS A 19 6.29 -24.38 64.35
CA CYS A 19 5.25 -24.04 63.38
C CYS A 19 5.74 -24.27 61.94
N PRO A 20 4.88 -24.75 61.03
CA PRO A 20 5.25 -24.81 59.63
C PRO A 20 5.47 -23.40 59.10
N VAL A 21 6.59 -23.28 58.39
CA VAL A 21 7.00 -22.15 57.56
C VAL A 21 5.89 -21.83 56.56
N ASN A 22 5.57 -20.53 56.44
CA ASN A 22 4.59 -19.93 55.53
C ASN A 22 4.56 -20.60 54.16
N ALA A 23 3.38 -21.00 53.71
CA ALA A 23 3.09 -21.13 52.28
C ALA A 23 3.07 -19.71 51.69
N GLU A 24 3.85 -19.45 50.64
CA GLU A 24 3.83 -18.15 49.94
C GLU A 24 2.45 -17.90 49.33
N THR A 25 1.81 -16.79 49.69
CA THR A 25 0.53 -16.36 49.11
C THR A 25 0.74 -15.96 47.64
N PRO A 26 0.04 -16.55 46.67
CA PRO A 26 0.38 -16.38 45.25
C PRO A 26 0.03 -14.99 44.67
N TYR A 27 -0.82 -14.20 45.33
CA TYR A 27 -1.24 -12.87 44.84
C TYR A 27 -1.21 -11.76 45.87
N ARG A 28 -1.07 -10.54 45.35
CA ARG A 28 -1.54 -9.31 45.99
C ARG A 28 -2.66 -8.72 45.17
N ILE A 29 -3.79 -8.44 45.82
CA ILE A 29 -4.99 -7.90 45.16
C ILE A 29 -5.48 -6.69 45.94
N GLY A 30 -5.87 -5.64 45.23
CA GLY A 30 -6.40 -4.40 45.77
C GLY A 30 -7.63 -3.95 45.01
N PHE A 31 -8.47 -3.16 45.68
CA PHE A 31 -9.75 -2.70 45.16
C PHE A 31 -9.87 -1.19 45.35
N GLY A 32 -10.51 -0.54 44.39
CA GLY A 32 -10.83 0.88 44.43
C GLY A 32 -12.24 1.12 43.92
N LYS A 33 -12.88 2.18 44.42
CA LYS A 33 -14.25 2.56 44.06
C LYS A 33 -14.35 4.09 44.08
N SER A 34 -14.96 4.64 43.04
CA SER A 34 -15.19 6.09 42.90
C SER A 34 -16.62 6.35 42.43
N ASP A 35 -17.19 7.47 42.87
CA ASP A 35 -18.54 7.92 42.51
C ASP A 35 -18.51 8.65 41.16
N ILE A 36 -19.31 8.18 40.21
CA ILE A 36 -19.45 8.78 38.87
C ILE A 36 -20.85 9.36 38.67
N THR A 37 -21.65 9.50 39.73
CA THR A 37 -22.99 10.08 39.63
C THR A 37 -22.89 11.54 39.20
N PRO A 38 -23.57 11.97 38.13
CA PRO A 38 -23.48 13.34 37.66
C PRO A 38 -24.11 14.30 38.67
N THR A 39 -23.49 15.47 38.85
CA THR A 39 -23.98 16.52 39.75
C THR A 39 -25.08 17.39 39.13
N GLN A 40 -25.31 17.26 37.83
CA GLN A 40 -26.33 17.98 37.07
C GLN A 40 -27.14 17.03 36.18
N PRO A 41 -28.36 17.41 35.76
CA PRO A 41 -29.16 16.60 34.84
C PRO A 41 -28.45 16.38 33.50
N LEU A 42 -28.30 15.12 33.08
CA LEU A 42 -27.70 14.75 31.79
C LEU A 42 -28.64 13.86 31.00
N ARG A 43 -28.53 13.87 29.67
CA ARG A 43 -29.33 12.97 28.83
C ARG A 43 -28.84 11.52 29.01
N LEU A 44 -29.78 10.60 29.28
CA LEU A 44 -29.49 9.19 29.48
C LEU A 44 -29.32 8.46 28.15
N SER A 45 -28.42 7.48 28.10
CA SER A 45 -28.11 6.73 26.88
C SER A 45 -28.98 5.48 26.67
N GLY A 46 -28.93 4.92 25.46
CA GLY A 46 -29.55 3.65 25.08
C GLY A 46 -30.92 3.75 24.40
N TYR A 47 -31.69 4.81 24.64
CA TYR A 47 -32.99 5.01 24.00
C TYR A 47 -33.09 6.34 23.24
N GLY A 48 -33.10 6.27 21.91
CA GLY A 48 -33.05 7.43 21.02
C GLY A 48 -34.27 8.35 21.04
N ASN A 49 -35.38 7.93 21.65
CA ASN A 49 -36.59 8.73 21.82
C ASN A 49 -36.52 9.68 23.04
N ARG A 50 -35.48 9.61 23.88
CA ARG A 50 -35.30 10.56 24.99
C ARG A 50 -34.83 11.91 24.45
N THR A 51 -35.61 12.96 24.72
CA THR A 51 -35.38 14.31 24.18
C THR A 51 -35.02 15.35 25.24
N GLU A 52 -34.95 14.97 26.51
CA GLU A 52 -34.71 15.87 27.65
C GLU A 52 -33.70 15.23 28.63
N PRO A 53 -32.97 16.03 29.44
CA PRO A 53 -32.09 15.51 30.50
C PRO A 53 -32.83 14.70 31.57
N SER A 54 -32.08 13.93 32.37
CA SER A 54 -32.60 13.09 33.46
C SER A 54 -33.37 13.88 34.52
N GLU A 55 -34.45 13.30 35.06
CA GLU A 55 -35.33 13.93 36.05
C GLU A 55 -34.85 13.80 37.52
N GLY A 56 -33.81 13.01 37.75
CA GLY A 56 -33.21 12.82 39.07
C GLY A 56 -32.43 11.52 39.18
N ILE A 57 -32.00 11.22 40.40
CA ILE A 57 -31.17 10.06 40.74
C ILE A 57 -31.93 9.19 41.74
N ASP A 58 -32.09 7.90 41.44
CA ASP A 58 -32.70 6.93 42.35
C ASP A 58 -31.64 6.07 43.05
N GLU A 59 -30.58 5.70 42.33
CA GLU A 59 -29.41 5.02 42.88
C GLU A 59 -28.14 5.63 42.25
N PRO A 60 -27.06 5.81 43.05
CA PRO A 60 -25.80 6.35 42.55
C PRO A 60 -25.10 5.38 41.59
N LEU A 61 -24.25 5.92 40.73
CA LEU A 61 -23.42 5.18 39.80
C LEU A 61 -21.97 5.20 40.28
N SER A 62 -21.21 4.13 40.03
CA SER A 62 -19.81 4.08 40.42
C SER A 62 -18.92 3.40 39.38
N VAL A 63 -17.64 3.72 39.47
CA VAL A 63 -16.57 2.92 38.85
C VAL A 63 -15.89 2.12 39.94
N ARG A 64 -15.56 0.86 39.64
CA ARG A 64 -14.90 -0.07 40.56
C ARG A 64 -13.73 -0.73 39.84
N ALA A 65 -12.58 -0.79 40.48
CA ALA A 65 -11.36 -1.36 39.93
C ALA A 65 -10.83 -2.47 40.84
N MET A 66 -10.28 -3.51 40.21
CA MET A 66 -9.49 -4.55 40.84
C MET A 66 -8.09 -4.54 40.22
N ALA A 67 -7.06 -4.37 41.05
CA ALA A 67 -5.67 -4.50 40.66
C ALA A 67 -5.12 -5.82 41.23
N LEU A 68 -4.46 -6.63 40.40
CA LEU A 68 -3.93 -7.93 40.74
C LEU A 68 -2.47 -8.06 40.32
N ARG A 69 -1.62 -8.54 41.23
CA ARG A 69 -0.23 -8.88 40.99
C ARG A 69 0.05 -10.30 41.49
N SER A 70 0.73 -11.12 40.70
CA SER A 70 1.19 -12.45 41.14
C SER A 70 2.54 -12.31 41.85
N GLY A 71 2.62 -12.65 43.14
CA GLY A 71 3.78 -12.35 43.98
C GLY A 71 4.08 -10.85 44.13
N ASP A 72 5.26 -10.52 44.66
CA ASP A 72 5.68 -9.13 44.88
C ASP A 72 6.24 -8.46 43.60
N GLU A 73 6.86 -9.24 42.71
CA GLU A 73 7.54 -8.76 41.50
C GLU A 73 6.79 -9.06 40.18
N GLY A 74 5.61 -9.70 40.23
CA GLY A 74 4.87 -10.03 39.01
C GLY A 74 4.25 -8.84 38.30
N PRO A 75 3.79 -9.03 37.05
CA PRO A 75 3.09 -8.01 36.27
C PRO A 75 1.74 -7.60 36.90
N MET A 76 1.40 -6.30 36.80
CA MET A 76 0.15 -5.73 37.29
C MET A 76 -0.99 -5.87 36.29
N HIS A 77 -2.10 -6.46 36.70
CA HIS A 77 -3.32 -6.60 35.89
C HIS A 77 -4.46 -5.79 36.50
N VAL A 78 -5.24 -5.10 35.67
CA VAL A 78 -6.32 -4.22 36.13
C VAL A 78 -7.61 -4.55 35.39
N ILE A 79 -8.68 -4.80 36.15
CA ILE A 79 -10.04 -4.95 35.65
C ILE A 79 -10.89 -3.82 36.22
N VAL A 80 -11.55 -3.06 35.35
CA VAL A 80 -12.46 -1.97 35.72
C VAL A 80 -13.88 -2.32 35.32
N SER A 81 -14.83 -2.05 36.21
CA SER A 81 -16.28 -2.13 36.00
C SER A 81 -16.86 -0.72 36.14
N VAL A 82 -17.53 -0.23 35.11
CA VAL A 82 -18.10 1.13 35.06
C VAL A 82 -19.61 1.06 34.91
N ASP A 83 -20.34 1.76 35.78
CA ASP A 83 -21.80 1.90 35.70
C ASP A 83 -22.21 2.88 34.58
N THR A 84 -22.07 2.46 33.33
CA THR A 84 -22.45 3.19 32.11
C THR A 84 -23.01 2.26 31.04
N ILE A 85 -23.63 2.81 29.99
CA ILE A 85 -23.99 2.03 28.79
C ILE A 85 -22.75 1.49 28.06
N GLY A 86 -21.70 2.30 27.98
CA GLY A 86 -20.60 2.05 27.05
C GLY A 86 -19.65 3.24 26.99
N VAL A 87 -18.39 2.94 26.74
CA VAL A 87 -17.35 3.94 26.46
C VAL A 87 -16.80 3.71 25.05
N PRO A 88 -16.43 4.77 24.31
CA PRO A 88 -15.72 4.59 23.06
C PRO A 88 -14.28 4.11 23.32
N GLY A 89 -13.74 3.30 22.41
CA GLY A 89 -12.37 2.78 22.52
C GLY A 89 -11.28 3.86 22.62
N THR A 90 -11.54 5.07 22.11
CA THR A 90 -10.65 6.23 22.25
C THR A 90 -10.54 6.71 23.69
N LEU A 91 -11.65 6.77 24.43
CA LEU A 91 -11.66 7.14 25.84
C LEU A 91 -10.96 6.08 26.70
N THR A 92 -11.17 4.80 26.39
CA THR A 92 -10.43 3.70 27.05
C THR A 92 -8.92 3.82 26.83
N LYS A 93 -8.48 4.17 25.60
CA LYS A 93 -7.07 4.39 25.29
C LYS A 93 -6.49 5.56 26.09
N GLU A 94 -7.21 6.69 26.15
CA GLU A 94 -6.78 7.86 26.91
C GLU A 94 -6.62 7.56 28.41
N ILE A 95 -7.63 6.91 29.02
CA ILE A 95 -7.58 6.46 30.42
C ILE A 95 -6.38 5.55 30.66
N HIS A 96 -6.16 4.57 29.77
CA HIS A 96 -5.02 3.65 29.87
C HIS A 96 -3.68 4.38 29.77
N GLN A 97 -3.53 5.33 28.84
CA GLN A 97 -2.30 6.11 28.68
C GLN A 97 -1.95 6.90 29.95
N ARG A 98 -2.95 7.52 30.59
CA ARG A 98 -2.77 8.24 31.87
C ARG A 98 -2.27 7.30 32.98
N ILE A 99 -2.81 6.09 33.08
CA ILE A 99 -2.41 5.07 34.06
C ILE A 99 -1.01 4.52 33.74
N ALA A 100 -0.74 4.21 32.46
CA ALA A 100 0.51 3.63 32.00
C ALA A 100 1.70 4.57 32.22
N GLN A 101 1.50 5.88 32.08
CA GLN A 101 2.54 6.88 32.34
C GLN A 101 3.05 6.84 33.79
N GLN A 102 2.21 6.44 34.75
CA GLN A 102 2.56 6.41 36.17
C GLN A 102 2.97 5.01 36.68
N HIS A 103 2.39 3.95 36.10
CA HIS A 103 2.48 2.59 36.64
C HIS A 103 3.04 1.54 35.66
N GLU A 104 3.46 1.95 34.46
CA GLU A 104 4.06 1.07 33.44
C GLU A 104 3.22 -0.16 33.09
N ILE A 105 1.88 -0.03 33.13
CA ILE A 105 0.94 -1.13 32.86
C ILE A 105 0.73 -1.25 31.33
N PRO A 106 1.12 -2.37 30.68
CA PRO A 106 0.89 -2.58 29.25
C PRO A 106 -0.60 -2.63 28.90
N ARG A 107 -0.95 -2.24 27.66
CA ARG A 107 -2.34 -2.27 27.18
C ARG A 107 -2.99 -3.64 27.31
N SER A 108 -2.21 -4.72 27.14
CA SER A 108 -2.70 -6.09 27.28
C SER A 108 -3.16 -6.44 28.68
N GLN A 109 -2.76 -5.71 29.73
CA GLN A 109 -3.04 -6.02 31.13
C GLN A 109 -4.13 -5.13 31.76
N PHE A 110 -4.68 -4.18 31.01
CA PHE A 110 -5.76 -3.29 31.45
C PHE A 110 -7.04 -3.62 30.68
N VAL A 111 -8.17 -3.78 31.37
CA VAL A 111 -9.49 -3.93 30.75
C VAL A 111 -10.52 -3.05 31.44
N LEU A 112 -11.38 -2.42 30.64
CA LEU A 112 -12.51 -1.62 31.11
C LEU A 112 -13.81 -2.22 30.60
N CYS A 113 -14.71 -2.60 31.50
CA CYS A 113 -16.00 -3.19 31.18
C CYS A 113 -17.14 -2.26 31.60
N CYS A 114 -18.19 -2.21 30.79
CA CYS A 114 -19.40 -1.44 31.10
C CYS A 114 -20.53 -2.37 31.56
N THR A 115 -21.31 -1.94 32.56
CA THR A 115 -22.52 -2.68 33.00
C THR A 115 -23.67 -2.57 32.00
N HIS A 116 -23.53 -1.74 30.98
CA HIS A 116 -24.49 -1.51 29.92
C HIS A 116 -25.84 -0.97 30.42
N SER A 117 -25.84 -0.12 31.46
CA SER A 117 -27.08 0.48 32.01
C SER A 117 -27.69 1.52 31.05
N HIS A 118 -28.93 1.28 30.62
CA HIS A 118 -29.73 2.23 29.84
C HIS A 118 -30.30 3.39 30.70
N THR A 119 -29.96 3.43 31.98
CA THR A 119 -30.33 4.52 32.90
C THR A 119 -29.11 5.30 33.40
N ALA A 120 -27.96 5.12 32.75
CA ALA A 120 -26.77 5.94 32.95
C ALA A 120 -26.68 7.11 31.93
N PRO A 121 -25.97 8.20 32.26
CA PRO A 121 -25.73 9.30 31.33
C PRO A 121 -25.02 8.87 30.05
N GLN A 122 -25.30 9.59 28.96
CA GLN A 122 -24.55 9.47 27.71
C GLN A 122 -23.07 9.79 27.93
N VAL A 123 -22.20 8.97 27.33
CA VAL A 123 -20.76 9.27 27.24
C VAL A 123 -20.47 9.79 25.85
N VAL A 124 -19.78 10.92 25.74
CA VAL A 124 -19.40 11.52 24.45
C VAL A 124 -18.57 10.52 23.64
N GLY A 125 -18.85 10.41 22.34
CA GLY A 125 -18.17 9.48 21.44
C GLY A 125 -18.73 8.05 21.41
N ALA A 126 -19.53 7.64 22.40
CA ALA A 126 -20.34 6.42 22.32
C ALA A 126 -21.68 6.71 21.64
N LEU A 127 -22.28 5.74 20.93
CA LEU A 127 -23.62 5.86 20.31
C LEU A 127 -23.85 7.21 19.60
N THR A 128 -22.93 7.60 18.71
CA THR A 128 -22.77 8.98 18.20
C THR A 128 -23.96 9.53 17.42
N ASN A 129 -24.96 8.72 17.07
CA ASN A 129 -26.16 9.12 16.34
C ASN A 129 -27.45 8.59 17.02
N LEU A 130 -27.45 8.56 18.35
CA LEU A 130 -28.57 8.02 19.13
C LEU A 130 -29.85 8.87 19.08
N PHE A 131 -29.73 10.18 19.36
CA PHE A 131 -30.89 11.00 19.72
C PHE A 131 -31.67 11.52 18.52
N ALA A 132 -33.00 11.34 18.54
CA ALA A 132 -33.90 11.88 17.51
C ALA A 132 -33.94 13.42 17.50
N LYS A 133 -33.74 14.03 18.67
CA LYS A 133 -33.54 15.47 18.86
C LYS A 133 -32.05 15.70 19.14
N PRO A 134 -31.33 16.46 18.29
CA PRO A 134 -29.94 16.79 18.54
C PRO A 134 -29.72 17.41 19.92
N LEU A 135 -28.55 17.17 20.49
CA LEU A 135 -28.11 17.82 21.73
C LEU A 135 -27.98 19.33 21.50
N SER A 136 -28.43 20.13 22.46
CA SER A 136 -28.09 21.56 22.48
C SER A 136 -26.60 21.76 22.77
N ASP A 137 -26.06 22.95 22.52
CA ASP A 137 -24.66 23.25 22.82
C ASP A 137 -24.36 23.16 24.33
N ASP A 138 -25.34 23.51 25.19
CA ASP A 138 -25.21 23.36 26.64
C ASP A 138 -25.15 21.87 27.02
N GLU A 139 -26.05 21.05 26.47
CA GLU A 139 -26.06 19.60 26.72
C GLU A 139 -24.78 18.93 26.23
N ARG A 140 -24.22 19.37 25.09
CA ARG A 140 -22.95 18.85 24.57
C ARG A 140 -21.80 19.14 25.55
N ARG A 141 -21.67 20.39 26.02
CA ARG A 141 -20.64 20.78 27.00
C ARG A 141 -20.79 20.04 28.32
N ASP A 142 -22.02 19.85 28.78
CA ASP A 142 -22.30 19.14 30.03
C ASP A 142 -21.91 17.66 29.95
N LEU A 143 -22.11 17.02 28.80
CA LEU A 143 -21.69 15.64 28.55
C LEU A 143 -20.16 15.51 28.36
N GLU A 144 -19.51 16.51 27.77
CA GLU A 144 -18.04 16.57 27.67
C GLU A 144 -17.39 16.63 29.06
N GLN A 145 -17.89 17.52 29.93
CA GLN A 145 -17.44 17.61 31.33
C GLN A 145 -17.70 16.30 32.10
N TYR A 146 -18.81 15.63 31.82
CA TYR A 146 -19.10 14.34 32.43
C TYR A 146 -18.13 13.24 31.95
N ALA A 147 -17.74 13.24 30.67
CA ALA A 147 -16.74 12.31 30.15
C ALA A 147 -15.36 12.52 30.80
N GLU A 148 -14.96 13.78 31.02
CA GLU A 148 -13.74 14.12 31.78
C GLU A 148 -13.83 13.63 33.23
N HIS A 149 -14.94 13.90 33.92
CA HIS A 149 -15.18 13.40 35.29
C HIS A 149 -15.12 11.87 35.35
N LEU A 150 -15.76 11.19 34.40
CA LEU A 150 -15.72 9.73 34.30
C LEU A 150 -14.28 9.21 34.12
N SER A 151 -13.49 9.86 33.26
CA SER A 151 -12.07 9.55 33.03
C SER A 151 -11.27 9.69 34.34
N ASP A 152 -11.40 10.82 35.02
CA ASP A 152 -10.70 11.13 36.27
C ASP A 152 -11.05 10.15 37.39
N GLN A 153 -12.34 9.86 37.58
CA GLN A 153 -12.79 8.92 38.60
C GLN A 153 -12.36 7.48 38.29
N THR A 154 -12.28 7.11 37.01
CA THR A 154 -11.78 5.80 36.58
C THR A 154 -10.29 5.66 36.91
N VAL A 155 -9.48 6.66 36.58
CA VAL A 155 -8.05 6.69 36.95
C VAL A 155 -7.90 6.63 38.47
N SER A 156 -8.64 7.45 39.21
CA SER A 156 -8.61 7.48 40.68
C SER A 156 -8.98 6.13 41.31
N ALA A 157 -9.97 5.42 40.76
CA ALA A 157 -10.35 4.10 41.25
C ALA A 157 -9.25 3.06 40.99
N VAL A 158 -8.56 3.13 39.86
CA VAL A 158 -7.43 2.25 39.55
C VAL A 158 -6.24 2.53 40.45
N GLU A 159 -5.87 3.81 40.63
CA GLU A 159 -4.81 4.23 41.56
C GLU A 159 -5.12 3.73 42.98
N ALA A 160 -6.35 3.93 43.47
CA ALA A 160 -6.77 3.41 44.76
C ALA A 160 -6.69 1.88 44.84
N ALA A 161 -7.01 1.15 43.77
CA ALA A 161 -6.87 -0.30 43.75
C ALA A 161 -5.40 -0.73 43.84
N ILE A 162 -4.48 -0.02 43.17
CA ILE A 162 -3.04 -0.27 43.22
C ILE A 162 -2.47 0.06 44.62
N GLU A 163 -2.88 1.17 45.22
CA GLU A 163 -2.45 1.57 46.57
C GLU A 163 -2.91 0.56 47.64
N ASN A 164 -4.06 -0.09 47.43
CA ASN A 164 -4.66 -1.03 48.37
C ASN A 164 -4.28 -2.51 48.13
N LEU A 165 -3.13 -2.79 47.47
CA LEU A 165 -2.63 -4.15 47.24
C LEU A 165 -2.24 -4.87 48.54
N GLN A 166 -2.97 -5.92 48.87
CA GLN A 166 -2.73 -6.76 50.04
C GLN A 166 -2.60 -8.24 49.65
N PRO A 167 -1.81 -9.05 50.38
CA PRO A 167 -1.74 -10.49 50.16
C PRO A 167 -3.14 -11.11 50.15
N SER A 168 -3.44 -11.91 49.13
CA SER A 168 -4.80 -12.40 48.85
C SER A 168 -4.79 -13.78 48.20
N ARG A 169 -5.87 -14.53 48.39
CA ARG A 169 -6.14 -15.78 47.65
C ARG A 169 -7.29 -15.55 46.66
N LEU A 170 -7.23 -16.20 45.51
CA LEU A 170 -8.16 -16.01 44.40
C LEU A 170 -8.86 -17.33 44.07
N PHE A 171 -10.19 -17.30 43.96
CA PHE A 171 -11.00 -18.48 43.68
C PHE A 171 -11.97 -18.22 42.53
N VAL A 172 -12.26 -19.26 41.75
CA VAL A 172 -13.28 -19.25 40.69
C VAL A 172 -14.37 -20.28 40.96
N GLY A 173 -15.61 -19.90 40.64
CA GLY A 173 -16.79 -20.74 40.68
C GLY A 173 -17.82 -20.26 39.66
N GLN A 174 -18.90 -21.02 39.51
CA GLN A 174 -20.00 -20.69 38.60
C GLN A 174 -21.33 -21.04 39.26
N GLY A 175 -22.22 -20.06 39.32
CA GLY A 175 -23.63 -20.23 39.65
C GLY A 175 -24.54 -20.09 38.43
N GLU A 176 -25.82 -19.84 38.66
CA GLU A 176 -26.82 -19.65 37.62
C GLU A 176 -27.82 -18.52 37.95
N ALA A 177 -28.22 -17.75 36.94
CA ALA A 177 -29.36 -16.82 37.03
C ALA A 177 -30.25 -16.95 35.80
N THR A 178 -31.56 -16.77 36.00
CA THR A 178 -32.58 -17.24 35.03
C THR A 178 -33.49 -16.15 34.48
N PHE A 179 -33.29 -14.88 34.87
CA PHE A 179 -34.22 -13.81 34.51
C PHE A 179 -33.99 -13.20 33.11
N ALA A 180 -32.91 -13.58 32.43
CA ALA A 180 -32.64 -13.14 31.06
C ALA A 180 -33.45 -13.98 30.08
N VAL A 181 -34.07 -13.36 29.08
CA VAL A 181 -34.83 -14.07 28.05
C VAL A 181 -34.47 -13.52 26.67
N ASN A 182 -34.35 -14.40 25.68
CA ASN A 182 -34.05 -13.99 24.32
C ASN A 182 -35.17 -13.09 23.77
N ARG A 183 -34.79 -11.96 23.18
CA ARG A 183 -35.72 -10.90 22.76
C ARG A 183 -36.15 -10.99 21.30
N ARG A 184 -35.59 -11.91 20.52
CA ARG A 184 -35.81 -12.03 19.07
C ARG A 184 -36.99 -12.94 18.77
N VAL A 185 -38.06 -12.37 18.21
CA VAL A 185 -39.22 -13.15 17.74
C VAL A 185 -39.03 -13.46 16.26
N LEU A 186 -38.96 -14.76 15.93
CA LEU A 186 -38.80 -15.25 14.57
C LEU A 186 -40.11 -15.86 14.06
N ASN A 187 -40.45 -15.58 12.80
CA ASN A 187 -41.52 -16.25 12.07
C ASN A 187 -40.95 -16.81 10.76
N ASP A 188 -41.08 -18.12 10.53
CA ASP A 188 -40.47 -18.84 9.40
C ASP A 188 -38.96 -18.54 9.21
N GLY A 189 -38.23 -18.38 10.31
CA GLY A 189 -36.79 -18.10 10.31
C GLY A 189 -36.41 -16.64 10.05
N VAL A 190 -37.37 -15.72 9.98
CA VAL A 190 -37.14 -14.28 9.76
C VAL A 190 -37.58 -13.48 10.98
N TRP A 191 -36.80 -12.48 11.37
CA TRP A 191 -37.11 -11.61 12.49
C TRP A 191 -38.33 -10.72 12.22
N THR A 192 -39.29 -10.71 13.15
CA THR A 192 -40.53 -9.91 13.03
C THR A 192 -40.69 -8.84 14.11
N GLY A 193 -39.76 -8.77 15.08
CA GLY A 193 -39.80 -7.77 16.14
C GLY A 193 -39.22 -8.25 17.46
N PHE A 194 -39.26 -7.34 18.45
CA PHE A 194 -38.90 -7.65 19.83
C PHE A 194 -40.05 -8.33 20.58
N GLY A 195 -39.73 -9.31 21.42
CA GLY A 195 -40.68 -10.00 22.28
C GLY A 195 -39.98 -10.87 23.31
N ILE A 196 -40.67 -11.91 23.79
CA ILE A 196 -40.13 -12.91 24.71
C ILE A 196 -40.12 -14.24 23.97
N THR A 197 -38.93 -14.83 23.82
CA THR A 197 -38.73 -16.13 23.18
C THR A 197 -38.11 -17.08 24.21
N PRO A 198 -38.93 -17.81 24.98
CA PRO A 198 -38.45 -18.64 26.09
C PRO A 198 -37.45 -19.73 25.69
N ASP A 199 -37.64 -20.31 24.50
CA ASP A 199 -36.75 -21.36 23.96
C ASP A 199 -35.58 -20.79 23.12
N GLY A 200 -35.42 -19.46 23.12
CA GLY A 200 -34.31 -18.81 22.42
C GLY A 200 -32.98 -18.96 23.18
N PRO A 201 -31.84 -18.83 22.50
CA PRO A 201 -30.54 -18.99 23.14
C PRO A 201 -30.29 -17.87 24.16
N VAL A 202 -29.87 -18.24 25.37
CA VAL A 202 -29.49 -17.34 26.48
C VAL A 202 -28.40 -18.03 27.30
N ASP A 203 -27.36 -17.29 27.71
CA ASP A 203 -26.33 -17.79 28.62
C ASP A 203 -26.71 -17.49 30.08
N HIS A 204 -27.26 -18.50 30.77
CA HIS A 204 -27.68 -18.41 32.16
C HIS A 204 -26.55 -18.62 33.18
N SER A 205 -25.31 -18.86 32.72
CA SER A 205 -24.18 -19.02 33.63
C SER A 205 -23.84 -17.72 34.35
N LEU A 206 -23.50 -17.84 35.64
CA LEU A 206 -23.06 -16.74 36.49
C LEU A 206 -21.66 -17.06 37.02
N PRO A 207 -20.58 -16.84 36.24
CA PRO A 207 -19.23 -17.06 36.73
C PRO A 207 -18.84 -15.99 37.76
N ILE A 208 -18.09 -16.42 38.79
CA ILE A 208 -17.77 -15.63 39.98
C ILE A 208 -16.29 -15.82 40.33
N LEU A 209 -15.58 -14.70 40.51
CA LEU A 209 -14.28 -14.68 41.19
C LEU A 209 -14.46 -14.17 42.62
N LYS A 210 -13.96 -14.95 43.58
CA LYS A 210 -13.90 -14.61 45.00
C LYS A 210 -12.46 -14.30 45.38
N VAL A 211 -12.25 -13.14 46.00
CA VAL A 211 -10.95 -12.74 46.57
C VAL A 211 -11.05 -12.73 48.08
N THR A 212 -10.13 -13.42 48.74
CA THR A 212 -10.02 -13.42 50.20
C THR A 212 -8.69 -12.82 50.65
N ASP A 213 -8.56 -12.57 51.95
CA ASP A 213 -7.26 -12.38 52.60
C ASP A 213 -6.35 -13.62 52.48
N GLU A 214 -5.13 -13.50 52.98
CA GLU A 214 -4.12 -14.58 52.98
C GLU A 214 -4.54 -15.82 53.78
N THR A 215 -5.44 -15.66 54.76
CA THR A 215 -5.95 -16.78 55.56
C THR A 215 -6.98 -17.61 54.78
N GLY A 216 -7.67 -17.00 53.82
CA GLY A 216 -8.81 -17.62 53.13
C GLY A 216 -10.15 -17.42 53.85
N GLU A 217 -10.17 -16.72 54.98
CA GLU A 217 -11.37 -16.58 55.83
C GLU A 217 -12.17 -15.33 55.50
N GLN A 218 -11.53 -14.19 55.24
CA GLN A 218 -12.23 -12.92 55.01
C GLN A 218 -12.31 -12.58 53.52
N ILE A 219 -13.53 -12.49 52.97
CA ILE A 219 -13.76 -12.02 51.61
C ILE A 219 -13.44 -10.52 51.54
N ARG A 220 -12.62 -10.13 50.55
CA ARG A 220 -12.20 -8.75 50.26
C ARG A 220 -12.81 -8.19 48.98
N GLY A 221 -13.19 -9.06 48.04
CA GLY A 221 -13.73 -8.66 46.75
C GLY A 221 -14.47 -9.77 46.04
N VAL A 222 -15.43 -9.39 45.20
CA VAL A 222 -16.17 -10.29 44.33
C VAL A 222 -16.27 -9.67 42.94
N LEU A 223 -15.98 -10.46 41.90
CA LEU A 223 -16.28 -10.11 40.50
C LEU A 223 -17.26 -11.15 39.97
N PHE A 224 -18.31 -10.72 39.26
CA PHE A 224 -19.28 -11.62 38.64
C PHE A 224 -19.67 -11.15 37.23
N ASN A 225 -20.26 -12.05 36.45
CA ASN A 225 -20.74 -11.77 35.10
C ASN A 225 -22.12 -12.36 34.84
N TYR A 226 -22.98 -11.63 34.13
CA TYR A 226 -24.24 -12.18 33.64
C TYR A 226 -24.59 -11.64 32.26
N ALA A 227 -25.03 -12.51 31.35
CA ALA A 227 -25.33 -12.19 29.95
C ALA A 227 -26.76 -11.65 29.78
N CYS A 228 -26.97 -10.40 30.19
CA CYS A 228 -28.26 -9.74 30.08
C CYS A 228 -28.10 -8.22 29.90
N HIS A 229 -28.90 -7.60 29.05
CA HIS A 229 -28.97 -6.13 29.01
C HIS A 229 -29.43 -5.56 30.37
N CYS A 230 -28.90 -4.40 30.75
CA CYS A 230 -29.46 -3.59 31.84
C CYS A 230 -30.59 -2.69 31.30
N THR A 231 -31.70 -3.34 30.95
CA THR A 231 -32.90 -2.73 30.32
C THR A 231 -34.20 -3.09 31.05
N THR A 232 -34.14 -3.27 32.38
CA THR A 232 -35.35 -3.52 33.18
C THR A 232 -36.29 -2.34 33.09
N PHE A 233 -35.74 -1.13 33.02
CA PHE A 233 -36.47 0.11 32.82
C PHE A 233 -36.65 0.42 31.32
N ASP A 234 -37.89 0.71 30.90
CA ASP A 234 -38.20 1.06 29.51
C ASP A 234 -37.78 2.51 29.13
N SER A 235 -38.00 2.88 27.87
CA SER A 235 -37.59 4.18 27.33
C SER A 235 -38.29 5.40 27.92
N ASN A 236 -39.37 5.22 28.69
CA ASN A 236 -40.08 6.29 29.41
C ASN A 236 -39.48 6.55 30.80
N TYR A 237 -38.63 5.64 31.29
CA TYR A 237 -37.94 5.84 32.56
C TYR A 237 -36.74 6.77 32.33
N ASN A 238 -36.80 7.99 32.88
CA ASN A 238 -35.79 9.04 32.65
C ASN A 238 -35.10 9.49 33.95
N ARG A 239 -34.67 8.53 34.79
CA ARG A 239 -33.98 8.77 36.05
C ARG A 239 -32.72 7.91 36.16
N ILE A 240 -31.70 8.43 36.83
CA ILE A 240 -30.38 7.78 36.95
C ILE A 240 -30.46 6.57 37.89
N ASN A 241 -29.99 5.43 37.39
CA ASN A 241 -30.03 4.14 38.08
C ASN A 241 -28.98 3.15 37.50
N GLY A 242 -28.48 2.23 38.33
CA GLY A 242 -27.55 1.17 37.89
C GLY A 242 -28.23 -0.09 37.34
N ASP A 243 -29.58 -0.10 37.26
CA ASP A 243 -30.41 -1.25 36.90
C ASP A 243 -30.14 -2.48 37.81
N TRP A 244 -30.49 -3.69 37.38
CA TRP A 244 -30.29 -4.93 38.15
C TRP A 244 -28.81 -5.13 38.53
N ALA A 245 -27.85 -4.69 37.70
CA ALA A 245 -26.42 -4.78 37.98
C ALA A 245 -26.01 -3.87 39.15
N GLY A 246 -26.51 -2.64 39.19
CA GLY A 246 -26.32 -1.72 40.30
C GLY A 246 -26.93 -2.26 41.60
N TYR A 247 -28.13 -2.84 41.53
CA TYR A 247 -28.75 -3.48 42.70
C TYR A 247 -28.00 -4.73 43.15
N ALA A 248 -27.51 -5.56 42.23
CA ALA A 248 -26.72 -6.74 42.54
C ALA A 248 -25.43 -6.36 43.30
N THR A 249 -24.66 -5.41 42.78
CA THR A 249 -23.43 -4.93 43.44
C THR A 249 -23.73 -4.36 44.82
N LYS A 250 -24.76 -3.52 44.96
CA LYS A 250 -25.21 -2.97 46.25
C LYS A 250 -25.54 -4.07 47.25
N TYR A 251 -26.32 -5.07 46.85
CA TYR A 251 -26.75 -6.15 47.74
C TYR A 251 -25.62 -7.10 48.13
N ILE A 252 -24.66 -7.34 47.24
CA ILE A 252 -23.44 -8.10 47.56
C ILE A 252 -22.58 -7.33 48.58
N GLU A 253 -22.39 -6.02 48.38
CA GLU A 253 -21.65 -5.16 49.33
C GLU A 253 -22.36 -5.06 50.70
N GLU A 254 -23.70 -5.14 50.73
CA GLU A 254 -24.48 -5.23 51.98
C GLU A 254 -24.34 -6.60 52.66
N GLN A 255 -24.28 -7.70 51.89
CA GLN A 255 -24.13 -9.06 52.41
C GLN A 255 -22.71 -9.33 52.94
N PHE A 256 -21.69 -8.73 52.33
CA PHE A 256 -20.29 -8.89 52.70
C PHE A 256 -19.66 -7.54 53.08
N PRO A 257 -19.60 -7.19 54.39
CA PRO A 257 -19.03 -5.92 54.82
C PRO A 257 -17.57 -5.75 54.37
N HIS A 258 -17.23 -4.55 53.88
CA HIS A 258 -15.89 -4.17 53.37
C HIS A 258 -15.48 -4.82 52.03
N VAL A 259 -16.39 -5.52 51.34
CA VAL A 259 -16.16 -6.03 49.98
C VAL A 259 -16.41 -4.96 48.94
N THR A 260 -15.63 -4.96 47.86
CA THR A 260 -15.96 -4.27 46.61
C THR A 260 -16.47 -5.29 45.59
N ALA A 261 -17.68 -5.08 45.06
CA ALA A 261 -18.32 -6.00 44.12
C ALA A 261 -18.30 -5.43 42.69
N LEU A 262 -17.65 -6.10 41.75
CA LEU A 262 -17.55 -5.69 40.34
C LEU A 262 -18.51 -6.52 39.48
N CYS A 263 -19.22 -5.86 38.56
CA CYS A 263 -20.13 -6.49 37.61
C CYS A 263 -19.59 -6.34 36.19
N THR A 264 -19.58 -7.44 35.44
CA THR A 264 -19.34 -7.41 33.99
C THR A 264 -20.52 -8.03 33.27
N ILE A 265 -20.72 -7.69 32.00
CA ILE A 265 -21.84 -8.19 31.22
C ILE A 265 -21.34 -9.23 30.22
N GLY A 266 -22.01 -10.38 30.16
CA GLY A 266 -21.69 -11.46 29.22
C GLY A 266 -22.24 -11.18 27.81
N CYS A 267 -22.05 -12.10 26.88
CA CYS A 267 -22.66 -11.99 25.55
C CYS A 267 -24.17 -12.21 25.64
N GLY A 268 -24.93 -11.11 25.78
CA GLY A 268 -26.38 -11.12 25.93
C GLY A 268 -27.04 -9.98 25.14
N ALA A 269 -26.43 -9.55 24.04
CA ALA A 269 -26.96 -8.44 23.26
C ALA A 269 -28.36 -8.71 22.68
N ASP A 270 -28.71 -9.98 22.51
CA ASP A 270 -30.02 -10.45 22.07
C ASP A 270 -30.90 -10.97 23.24
N ALA A 271 -30.54 -10.66 24.49
CA ALA A 271 -31.31 -11.03 25.68
C ALA A 271 -31.65 -9.81 26.55
N ASN A 272 -32.90 -9.74 26.99
CA ASN A 272 -33.39 -8.70 27.90
C ASN A 272 -33.86 -9.34 29.22
N PRO A 273 -33.88 -8.57 30.33
CA PRO A 273 -34.54 -8.99 31.55
C PRO A 273 -36.06 -8.95 31.36
N GLU A 274 -36.80 -9.70 32.19
CA GLU A 274 -38.24 -9.51 32.33
C GLU A 274 -38.54 -8.07 32.79
N ARG A 275 -39.58 -7.44 32.24
CA ARG A 275 -39.98 -6.06 32.52
C ARG A 275 -41.49 -5.92 32.67
N ASP A 276 -41.92 -4.99 33.51
CA ASP A 276 -43.31 -4.62 33.71
C ASP A 276 -43.37 -3.19 34.22
N ARG A 277 -43.83 -2.25 33.37
CA ARG A 277 -43.78 -0.81 33.60
C ARG A 277 -44.27 -0.37 34.99
N ASP A 278 -45.30 -1.04 35.52
CA ASP A 278 -45.87 -0.68 36.82
C ASP A 278 -45.03 -1.19 38.01
N ARG A 279 -44.07 -2.07 37.75
CA ARG A 279 -43.25 -2.79 38.73
C ARG A 279 -41.74 -2.80 38.40
N ASP A 280 -41.27 -2.08 37.39
CA ASP A 280 -39.87 -2.11 36.93
C ASP A 280 -38.86 -1.94 38.08
N MET A 281 -39.10 -1.01 39.01
CA MET A 281 -38.25 -0.80 40.19
C MET A 281 -38.22 -2.02 41.14
N GLN A 282 -39.36 -2.69 41.35
CA GLN A 282 -39.44 -3.89 42.17
C GLN A 282 -38.74 -5.07 41.48
N ILE A 283 -38.89 -5.15 40.15
CA ILE A 283 -38.29 -6.20 39.32
C ILE A 283 -36.76 -6.04 39.28
N ALA A 284 -36.24 -4.85 39.02
CA ALA A 284 -34.79 -4.59 39.00
C ALA A 284 -34.13 -4.95 40.34
N LYS A 285 -34.80 -4.63 41.46
CA LYS A 285 -34.36 -5.04 42.80
C LYS A 285 -34.44 -6.55 43.01
N ALA A 286 -35.49 -7.22 42.53
CA ALA A 286 -35.62 -8.67 42.64
C ALA A 286 -34.54 -9.40 41.82
N GLN A 287 -34.25 -8.94 40.61
CA GLN A 287 -33.19 -9.47 39.76
C GLN A 287 -31.80 -9.25 40.37
N GLY A 288 -31.53 -8.04 40.89
CA GLY A 288 -30.31 -7.77 41.64
C GLY A 288 -30.17 -8.65 42.88
N ARG A 289 -31.27 -8.93 43.58
CA ARG A 289 -31.29 -9.84 44.73
C ARG A 289 -31.00 -11.28 44.32
N GLN A 290 -31.57 -11.77 43.21
CA GLN A 290 -31.30 -13.11 42.69
C GLN A 290 -29.81 -13.32 42.45
N ILE A 291 -29.12 -12.35 41.83
CA ILE A 291 -27.67 -12.41 41.63
C ILE A 291 -26.92 -12.43 42.97
N ALA A 292 -27.27 -11.54 43.90
CA ALA A 292 -26.60 -11.45 45.19
C ALA A 292 -26.74 -12.75 46.02
N ASP A 293 -27.94 -13.33 46.05
CA ASP A 293 -28.22 -14.58 46.76
C ASP A 293 -27.46 -15.76 46.14
N GLU A 294 -27.38 -15.84 44.81
CA GLU A 294 -26.60 -16.87 44.12
C GLU A 294 -25.08 -16.68 44.35
N VAL A 295 -24.58 -15.45 44.32
CA VAL A 295 -23.19 -15.14 44.68
C VAL A 295 -22.90 -15.60 46.12
N GLN A 296 -23.80 -15.33 47.06
CA GLN A 296 -23.65 -15.77 48.44
C GLN A 296 -23.63 -17.31 48.55
N GLN A 297 -24.51 -17.99 47.81
CA GLN A 297 -24.58 -19.44 47.77
C GLN A 297 -23.28 -20.06 47.23
N VAL A 298 -22.77 -19.59 46.09
CA VAL A 298 -21.55 -20.11 45.46
C VAL A 298 -20.31 -19.79 46.31
N THR A 299 -20.20 -18.57 46.83
CA THR A 299 -19.02 -18.15 47.62
C THR A 299 -18.89 -18.86 48.96
N SER A 300 -20.02 -19.34 49.51
CA SER A 300 -20.08 -20.16 50.73
C SER A 300 -19.76 -21.64 50.49
N GLY A 301 -19.76 -22.09 49.23
CA GLY A 301 -19.47 -23.46 48.82
C GLY A 301 -17.98 -23.71 48.52
N GLU A 302 -17.70 -24.90 47.97
CA GLU A 302 -16.38 -25.25 47.46
C GLU A 302 -16.13 -24.54 46.12
N MET A 303 -15.02 -23.81 46.03
CA MET A 303 -14.58 -23.10 44.83
C MET A 303 -13.16 -23.53 44.46
N THR A 304 -12.80 -23.40 43.18
CA THR A 304 -11.46 -23.76 42.71
C THR A 304 -10.50 -22.60 42.99
N GLU A 305 -9.43 -22.84 43.74
CA GLU A 305 -8.38 -21.85 43.94
C GLU A 305 -7.52 -21.71 42.68
N ILE A 306 -7.31 -20.47 42.25
CA ILE A 306 -6.37 -20.11 41.20
C ILE A 306 -5.05 -19.77 41.89
N THR A 307 -3.94 -20.32 41.38
CA THR A 307 -2.61 -20.16 42.00
C THR A 307 -1.55 -19.63 41.03
N VAL A 308 -1.88 -19.44 39.75
CA VAL A 308 -0.97 -18.98 38.69
C VAL A 308 -1.37 -17.61 38.18
N GLY A 309 -0.43 -16.66 38.07
CA GLY A 309 -0.67 -15.34 37.49
C GLY A 309 -1.24 -15.39 36.06
N PRO A 310 -2.09 -14.42 35.66
CA PRO A 310 -2.63 -14.40 34.31
C PRO A 310 -1.54 -14.05 33.28
N GLN A 311 -1.61 -14.70 32.12
CA GLN A 311 -0.98 -14.28 30.88
C GLN A 311 -2.00 -13.45 30.09
N ALA A 312 -1.61 -12.26 29.65
CA ALA A 312 -2.53 -11.30 29.07
C ALA A 312 -2.18 -10.95 27.62
N ALA A 313 -3.17 -11.02 26.73
CA ALA A 313 -3.04 -10.66 25.32
C ALA A 313 -4.16 -9.72 24.89
N PHE A 314 -3.85 -8.73 24.04
CA PHE A 314 -4.79 -7.75 23.49
C PHE A 314 -4.50 -7.53 22.01
N GLY A 315 -5.55 -7.35 21.22
CA GLY A 315 -5.48 -7.01 19.81
C GLY A 315 -6.83 -6.57 19.27
N PHE A 316 -6.93 -6.42 17.96
CA PHE A 316 -8.18 -6.07 17.30
C PHE A 316 -8.58 -7.15 16.29
N ALA A 317 -9.86 -7.21 15.96
CA ALA A 317 -10.37 -7.86 14.75
C ALA A 317 -11.01 -6.79 13.87
N GLY A 318 -10.57 -6.68 12.61
CA GLY A 318 -11.10 -5.71 11.65
C GLY A 318 -12.41 -6.19 11.03
N LEU A 319 -13.54 -5.83 11.62
CA LEU A 319 -14.86 -6.31 11.19
C LEU A 319 -15.25 -5.68 9.85
N PRO A 320 -15.34 -6.45 8.76
CA PRO A 320 -15.70 -5.90 7.45
C PRO A 320 -17.18 -5.57 7.40
N SER A 321 -17.53 -4.43 6.79
CA SER A 321 -18.92 -3.99 6.66
C SER A 321 -19.33 -3.74 5.21
N ASP A 322 -20.58 -4.02 4.90
CA ASP A 322 -21.21 -3.55 3.67
C ASP A 322 -21.35 -2.02 3.67
N ARG A 323 -21.42 -1.41 2.48
CA ARG A 323 -21.35 0.04 2.32
C ARG A 323 -22.51 0.55 1.45
N PRO A 324 -23.29 1.53 1.93
CA PRO A 324 -24.33 2.14 1.14
C PRO A 324 -23.73 2.92 -0.03
N THR A 325 -24.41 2.86 -1.17
CA THR A 325 -24.10 3.66 -2.34
C THR A 325 -24.40 5.14 -2.08
N VAL A 326 -23.78 6.03 -2.84
CA VAL A 326 -24.05 7.48 -2.78
C VAL A 326 -25.53 7.77 -3.03
N ASP A 327 -26.20 7.00 -3.88
CA ASP A 327 -27.61 7.20 -4.21
C ASP A 327 -28.53 6.74 -3.07
N GLU A 328 -28.21 5.63 -2.39
CA GLU A 328 -28.92 5.20 -1.18
C GLU A 328 -28.78 6.25 -0.07
N LEU A 329 -27.58 6.79 0.16
CA LEU A 329 -27.38 7.86 1.14
C LEU A 329 -28.20 9.11 0.79
N LYS A 330 -28.20 9.54 -0.48
CA LYS A 330 -29.04 10.67 -0.92
C LYS A 330 -30.53 10.41 -0.76
N ALA A 331 -30.98 9.17 -0.93
CA ALA A 331 -32.37 8.78 -0.67
C ALA A 331 -32.68 8.87 0.83
N ASN A 332 -31.79 8.37 1.68
CA ASN A 332 -31.91 8.38 3.14
C ASN A 332 -31.98 9.78 3.74
N LEU A 333 -31.45 10.82 3.07
CA LEU A 333 -31.65 12.22 3.47
C LEU A 333 -33.13 12.66 3.51
N LYS A 334 -34.02 11.92 2.84
CA LYS A 334 -35.46 12.19 2.80
C LYS A 334 -36.28 11.25 3.69
N ASP A 335 -35.62 10.36 4.46
CA ASP A 335 -36.30 9.41 5.32
C ASP A 335 -37.08 10.11 6.44
N ASN A 336 -38.14 9.50 6.96
CA ASN A 336 -38.93 10.07 8.05
C ASN A 336 -38.19 10.02 9.40
N SER A 337 -37.28 9.05 9.58
CA SER A 337 -36.45 8.87 10.76
C SER A 337 -35.32 9.92 10.83
N PRO A 338 -35.25 10.76 11.88
CA PRO A 338 -34.16 11.71 12.05
C PRO A 338 -32.78 11.06 12.07
N GLN A 339 -32.64 9.89 12.69
CA GLN A 339 -31.37 9.18 12.79
C GLN A 339 -30.89 8.64 11.44
N VAL A 340 -31.81 8.21 10.56
CA VAL A 340 -31.45 7.76 9.20
C VAL A 340 -30.95 8.92 8.36
N ARG A 341 -31.61 10.09 8.45
CA ARG A 341 -31.16 11.30 7.77
C ARG A 341 -29.78 11.75 8.26
N GLN A 342 -29.60 11.81 9.59
CA GLN A 342 -28.33 12.25 10.18
C GLN A 342 -27.20 11.27 9.87
N HIS A 343 -27.46 9.96 9.88
CA HIS A 343 -26.51 8.94 9.44
C HIS A 343 -26.07 9.18 7.99
N ALA A 344 -27.03 9.45 7.10
CA ALA A 344 -26.73 9.71 5.70
C ALA A 344 -25.88 10.96 5.49
N GLU A 345 -26.17 12.05 6.21
CA GLU A 345 -25.33 13.26 6.23
C GLU A 345 -23.90 12.93 6.67
N ASN A 346 -23.76 12.23 7.80
CA ASN A 346 -22.45 11.86 8.34
C ASN A 346 -21.65 10.99 7.35
N MET A 347 -22.28 10.01 6.70
CA MET A 347 -21.63 9.15 5.72
C MET A 347 -21.21 9.90 4.45
N LEU A 348 -22.02 10.85 3.97
CA LEU A 348 -21.67 11.72 2.84
C LEU A 348 -20.50 12.65 3.17
N ASP A 349 -20.44 13.15 4.41
CA ASP A 349 -19.31 13.95 4.88
C ASP A 349 -18.02 13.13 4.98
N VAL A 350 -18.10 11.88 5.46
CA VAL A 350 -16.96 10.95 5.45
C VAL A 350 -16.49 10.68 4.02
N LEU A 351 -17.40 10.42 3.08
CA LEU A 351 -17.07 10.25 1.66
C LEU A 351 -16.36 11.46 1.07
N LYS A 352 -16.82 12.67 1.41
CA LYS A 352 -16.21 13.92 0.95
C LYS A 352 -14.79 14.10 1.50
N ARG A 353 -14.57 13.76 2.77
CA ARG A 353 -13.27 13.89 3.45
C ARG A 353 -12.27 12.82 3.05
N MET A 354 -12.70 11.57 2.95
CA MET A 354 -11.83 10.40 2.75
C MET A 354 -11.82 9.88 1.30
N GLY A 355 -12.76 10.28 0.46
CA GLY A 355 -12.98 9.75 -0.90
C GLY A 355 -13.62 8.35 -0.94
N ARG A 356 -13.87 7.74 0.22
CA ARG A 356 -14.47 6.41 0.39
C ARG A 356 -15.11 6.27 1.78
N LEU A 357 -16.04 5.33 1.93
CA LEU A 357 -16.55 4.93 3.24
C LEU A 357 -15.61 3.92 3.93
N PRO A 358 -15.59 3.88 5.27
CA PRO A 358 -14.84 2.87 6.02
C PRO A 358 -15.23 1.46 5.61
N GLU A 359 -14.25 0.57 5.53
CA GLU A 359 -14.44 -0.83 5.11
C GLU A 359 -14.42 -1.79 6.28
N THR A 360 -13.71 -1.42 7.35
CA THR A 360 -13.56 -2.24 8.55
C THR A 360 -13.70 -1.41 9.82
N TYR A 361 -14.05 -2.07 10.92
CA TYR A 361 -14.02 -1.50 12.27
C TYR A 361 -13.10 -2.30 13.21
N PRO A 362 -12.22 -1.67 14.01
CA PRO A 362 -11.34 -2.36 14.97
C PRO A 362 -12.07 -2.82 16.24
N MET A 363 -12.65 -4.01 16.24
CA MET A 363 -13.22 -4.61 17.45
C MET A 363 -12.09 -5.05 18.40
N PRO A 364 -11.98 -4.52 19.63
CA PRO A 364 -10.97 -4.97 20.59
C PRO A 364 -11.30 -6.38 21.11
N LEU A 365 -10.26 -7.21 21.17
CA LEU A 365 -10.28 -8.55 21.74
C LEU A 365 -9.17 -8.68 22.78
N GLN A 366 -9.48 -9.28 23.93
CA GLN A 366 -8.51 -9.45 25.01
C GLN A 366 -8.72 -10.78 25.73
N SER A 367 -7.63 -11.37 26.24
CA SER A 367 -7.72 -12.57 27.07
C SER A 367 -6.77 -12.50 28.28
N PHE A 368 -7.24 -13.01 29.43
CA PHE A 368 -6.43 -13.29 30.62
C PHE A 368 -6.47 -14.79 30.90
N ARG A 369 -5.35 -15.49 30.72
CA ARG A 369 -5.24 -16.94 30.92
C ARG A 369 -4.44 -17.27 32.18
N PHE A 370 -5.08 -17.91 33.16
CA PHE A 370 -4.48 -18.31 34.43
C PHE A 370 -3.96 -19.75 34.33
N GLY A 371 -2.88 -19.94 33.56
CA GLY A 371 -2.34 -21.26 33.23
C GLY A 371 -3.41 -22.16 32.58
N ASP A 372 -3.56 -23.37 33.10
CA ASP A 372 -4.59 -24.33 32.69
C ASP A 372 -5.75 -24.42 33.71
N GLN A 373 -5.88 -23.45 34.62
CA GLN A 373 -6.91 -23.44 35.69
C GLN A 373 -8.17 -22.67 35.29
N PHE A 374 -8.03 -21.55 34.57
CA PHE A 374 -9.12 -20.64 34.26
C PHE A 374 -8.73 -19.66 33.15
N SER A 375 -9.70 -19.13 32.40
CA SER A 375 -9.47 -18.05 31.45
C SER A 375 -10.63 -17.07 31.37
N MET A 376 -10.30 -15.81 31.12
CA MET A 376 -11.26 -14.75 30.79
C MET A 376 -11.02 -14.25 29.37
N VAL A 377 -12.10 -14.06 28.62
CA VAL A 377 -12.13 -13.43 27.30
C VAL A 377 -12.98 -12.17 27.39
N PHE A 378 -12.49 -11.09 26.81
CA PHE A 378 -13.18 -9.79 26.76
C PHE A 378 -13.35 -9.35 25.31
N LEU A 379 -14.58 -9.03 24.94
CA LEU A 379 -14.99 -8.66 23.60
C LEU A 379 -15.57 -7.24 23.60
N GLY A 380 -15.14 -6.41 22.65
CA GLY A 380 -15.75 -5.12 22.38
C GLY A 380 -17.08 -5.22 21.64
N GLY A 381 -17.94 -4.24 21.85
CA GLY A 381 -19.27 -4.16 21.26
C GLY A 381 -20.35 -4.89 22.07
N GLU A 382 -21.59 -4.80 21.55
CA GLU A 382 -22.75 -5.51 22.07
C GLU A 382 -22.81 -6.90 21.42
N VAL A 383 -22.19 -7.89 22.04
CA VAL A 383 -22.00 -9.22 21.45
C VAL A 383 -23.18 -10.15 21.78
N CYS A 384 -23.75 -10.80 20.75
CA CYS A 384 -24.85 -11.75 20.91
C CYS A 384 -24.37 -13.10 21.48
N VAL A 385 -25.30 -13.86 22.07
CA VAL A 385 -25.01 -15.06 22.88
C VAL A 385 -24.23 -16.16 22.17
N ASP A 386 -24.40 -16.36 20.87
CA ASP A 386 -23.76 -17.42 20.10
C ASP A 386 -22.24 -17.42 20.22
N TYR A 387 -21.62 -16.23 20.29
CA TYR A 387 -20.19 -16.09 20.49
C TYR A 387 -19.74 -16.69 21.83
N ALA A 388 -20.47 -16.48 22.92
CA ALA A 388 -20.12 -17.06 24.21
C ALA A 388 -20.15 -18.60 24.17
N PHE A 389 -21.17 -19.18 23.56
CA PHE A 389 -21.25 -20.64 23.41
C PHE A 389 -20.13 -21.20 22.56
N ARG A 390 -19.85 -20.58 21.41
CA ARG A 390 -18.79 -21.01 20.52
C ARG A 390 -17.40 -20.89 21.16
N ILE A 391 -17.12 -19.78 21.85
CA ILE A 391 -15.85 -19.56 22.56
C ILE A 391 -15.68 -20.58 23.69
N LYS A 392 -16.71 -20.78 24.53
CA LYS A 392 -16.67 -21.79 25.61
C LYS A 392 -16.43 -23.19 25.06
N LYS A 393 -17.02 -23.51 23.92
CA LYS A 393 -16.81 -24.78 23.22
C LYS A 393 -15.38 -24.92 22.70
N GLU A 394 -14.89 -23.97 21.90
CA GLU A 394 -13.60 -24.09 21.22
C GLU A 394 -12.39 -23.94 22.16
N LEU A 395 -12.53 -23.11 23.19
CA LEU A 395 -11.46 -22.83 24.16
C LEU A 395 -11.57 -23.62 25.47
N GLY A 396 -12.76 -24.08 25.86
CA GLY A 396 -13.02 -24.68 27.18
C GLY A 396 -13.46 -26.15 27.20
N GLU A 397 -13.70 -26.81 26.06
CA GLU A 397 -13.98 -28.26 26.01
C GLU A 397 -12.69 -29.12 25.89
N ASP A 398 -12.81 -30.45 26.03
CA ASP A 398 -11.71 -31.43 25.90
C ASP A 398 -10.55 -31.31 26.91
N GLY A 399 -10.86 -31.11 28.19
CA GLY A 399 -9.85 -31.09 29.26
C GLY A 399 -9.09 -29.76 29.41
N LYS A 400 -9.58 -28.70 28.76
CA LYS A 400 -9.10 -27.32 28.86
C LYS A 400 -9.75 -26.57 30.04
N PRO A 401 -9.16 -25.45 30.52
CA PRO A 401 -9.73 -24.66 31.61
C PRO A 401 -11.12 -24.06 31.30
N PRO A 402 -11.97 -23.84 32.32
CA PRO A 402 -13.21 -23.09 32.16
C PRO A 402 -12.96 -21.67 31.64
N VAL A 403 -13.85 -21.21 30.76
CA VAL A 403 -13.75 -19.92 30.07
C VAL A 403 -14.91 -19.00 30.45
N TRP A 404 -14.56 -17.82 30.98
CA TRP A 404 -15.46 -16.70 31.23
C TRP A 404 -15.45 -15.77 30.02
N VAL A 405 -16.61 -15.45 29.45
CA VAL A 405 -16.72 -14.54 28.30
C VAL A 405 -17.48 -13.26 28.69
N THR A 406 -16.83 -12.11 28.50
CA THR A 406 -17.37 -10.78 28.80
C THR A 406 -17.53 -9.98 27.49
N ALA A 407 -18.67 -9.34 27.31
CA ALA A 407 -18.93 -8.36 26.25
C ALA A 407 -18.82 -6.93 26.79
N HIS A 408 -19.09 -5.91 25.96
CA HIS A 408 -19.06 -4.50 26.36
C HIS A 408 -17.72 -4.07 26.98
N ALA A 409 -16.62 -4.69 26.54
CA ALA A 409 -15.29 -4.46 27.07
C ALA A 409 -14.46 -3.59 26.13
N ASN A 410 -13.75 -2.63 26.68
CA ASN A 410 -12.82 -1.70 26.05
C ASN A 410 -13.44 -0.71 25.05
N ASP A 411 -14.53 -1.08 24.37
CA ASP A 411 -15.19 -0.27 23.34
C ASP A 411 -16.62 -0.77 23.13
N VAL A 412 -17.61 0.13 23.07
CA VAL A 412 -19.00 -0.19 22.72
C VAL A 412 -19.36 0.54 21.43
N PHE A 413 -19.06 -0.10 20.31
CA PHE A 413 -19.13 0.52 18.98
C PHE A 413 -20.32 0.09 18.13
N GLY A 414 -21.09 -0.92 18.57
CA GLY A 414 -22.17 -1.49 17.79
C GLY A 414 -22.48 -2.93 18.20
N TYR A 415 -23.52 -3.49 17.58
CA TYR A 415 -23.90 -4.89 17.76
C TYR A 415 -22.95 -5.82 17.02
N VAL A 416 -22.67 -6.99 17.58
CA VAL A 416 -21.89 -8.05 16.94
C VAL A 416 -22.78 -9.28 16.84
N ALA A 417 -23.43 -9.40 15.68
CA ALA A 417 -24.35 -10.49 15.36
C ALA A 417 -23.58 -11.71 14.80
N PRO A 418 -24.02 -12.95 15.10
CA PRO A 418 -23.44 -14.17 14.56
C PRO A 418 -23.93 -14.44 13.13
N GLU A 419 -23.27 -15.37 12.45
CA GLU A 419 -23.53 -15.69 11.04
C GLU A 419 -24.99 -16.11 10.80
N ARG A 420 -25.60 -16.87 11.73
CA ARG A 420 -27.02 -17.27 11.59
C ARG A 420 -27.97 -16.08 11.47
N MET A 421 -27.71 -15.01 12.21
CA MET A 421 -28.61 -13.85 12.28
C MET A 421 -28.59 -13.05 10.98
N GLN A 422 -27.56 -13.19 10.13
CA GLN A 422 -27.51 -12.53 8.82
C GLN A 422 -28.70 -12.91 7.94
N THR A 423 -29.13 -14.17 8.01
CA THR A 423 -30.31 -14.66 7.27
C THR A 423 -31.63 -14.35 7.96
N GLU A 424 -31.63 -14.26 9.29
CA GLU A 424 -32.81 -13.89 10.09
C GLU A 424 -33.15 -12.40 9.95
N GLY A 425 -32.13 -11.55 9.75
CA GLY A 425 -32.24 -10.10 9.79
C GLY A 425 -32.56 -9.56 11.19
N GLY A 426 -33.06 -8.33 11.25
CA GLY A 426 -33.59 -7.71 12.47
C GLY A 426 -32.68 -6.69 13.12
N TYR A 427 -33.01 -6.28 14.35
CA TYR A 427 -32.41 -5.09 14.97
C TYR A 427 -30.88 -5.12 15.07
N GLU A 428 -30.33 -6.21 15.61
CA GLU A 428 -28.90 -6.39 15.84
C GLU A 428 -28.06 -6.40 14.55
N VAL A 429 -28.67 -6.73 13.40
CA VAL A 429 -28.01 -6.86 12.09
C VAL A 429 -28.29 -5.65 11.21
N ASP A 430 -29.56 -5.27 11.05
CA ASP A 430 -30.02 -4.41 9.96
C ASP A 430 -30.20 -2.95 10.36
N TYR A 431 -30.52 -2.68 11.63
CA TYR A 431 -31.03 -1.38 12.05
C TYR A 431 -30.13 -0.67 13.07
N SER A 432 -29.40 -1.41 13.89
CA SER A 432 -28.68 -0.83 15.03
C SER A 432 -27.46 0.01 14.63
N MET A 433 -26.79 -0.32 13.52
CA MET A 433 -25.54 0.30 13.07
C MET A 433 -25.62 1.82 12.87
N ILE A 434 -26.81 2.33 12.51
CA ILE A 434 -27.00 3.77 12.27
C ILE A 434 -26.79 4.59 13.55
N TYR A 435 -27.12 4.05 14.73
CA TYR A 435 -26.98 4.76 16.01
C TYR A 435 -25.51 4.94 16.41
N TYR A 436 -24.63 4.16 15.79
CA TYR A 436 -23.18 4.17 15.98
C TYR A 436 -22.43 4.87 14.85
N ASN A 437 -23.14 5.43 13.86
CA ASN A 437 -22.54 5.95 12.62
C ASN A 437 -21.69 4.93 11.85
N LEU A 438 -22.05 3.65 11.90
CA LEU A 438 -21.40 2.60 11.10
C LEU A 438 -22.06 2.51 9.71
N PRO A 439 -21.30 2.20 8.65
CA PRO A 439 -21.80 2.28 7.27
C PRO A 439 -22.91 1.27 6.97
N GLY A 440 -22.82 0.03 7.48
CA GLY A 440 -23.77 -1.02 7.17
C GLY A 440 -23.54 -2.30 7.97
N ARG A 441 -24.15 -3.39 7.51
CA ARG A 441 -24.08 -4.73 8.13
C ARG A 441 -22.65 -5.27 8.12
N TRP A 442 -22.29 -6.10 9.09
CA TRP A 442 -21.07 -6.90 8.98
C TRP A 442 -21.20 -7.93 7.86
N LEU A 443 -20.13 -8.16 7.09
CA LEU A 443 -20.14 -9.16 6.02
C LEU A 443 -20.13 -10.60 6.57
N SER A 444 -20.61 -11.55 5.77
CA SER A 444 -20.51 -12.99 6.07
C SER A 444 -19.06 -13.41 6.32
N GLY A 445 -18.84 -14.29 7.29
CA GLY A 445 -17.51 -14.72 7.74
C GLY A 445 -16.89 -13.86 8.85
N THR A 446 -17.58 -12.80 9.30
CA THR A 446 -17.12 -11.96 10.42
C THR A 446 -17.00 -12.75 11.72
N GLU A 447 -17.91 -13.70 11.96
CA GLU A 447 -17.85 -14.56 13.15
C GLU A 447 -16.54 -15.39 13.17
N ASP A 448 -16.21 -16.06 12.07
CA ASP A 448 -14.98 -16.86 11.94
C ASP A 448 -13.71 -16.00 12.05
N LEU A 449 -13.75 -14.77 11.53
CA LEU A 449 -12.65 -13.81 11.65
C LEU A 449 -12.38 -13.46 13.13
N ILE A 450 -13.43 -13.14 13.90
CA ILE A 450 -13.31 -12.84 15.34
C ILE A 450 -12.74 -14.04 16.09
N LEU A 451 -13.28 -15.23 15.84
CA LEU A 451 -12.86 -16.46 16.53
C LEU A 451 -11.41 -16.81 16.20
N LYS A 452 -11.02 -16.78 14.92
CA LYS A 452 -9.63 -16.98 14.51
C LYS A 452 -8.69 -16.02 15.24
N ARG A 453 -9.06 -14.74 15.28
CA ARG A 453 -8.24 -13.72 15.94
C ARG A 453 -8.15 -13.93 17.45
N LEU A 454 -9.25 -14.36 18.07
CA LEU A 454 -9.26 -14.71 19.49
C LEU A 454 -8.33 -15.90 19.77
N HIS A 455 -8.34 -16.96 18.95
CA HIS A 455 -7.42 -18.09 19.11
C HIS A 455 -5.95 -17.65 19.00
N GLU A 456 -5.60 -16.79 18.03
CA GLU A 456 -4.25 -16.23 17.90
C GLU A 456 -3.79 -15.49 19.17
N LEU A 457 -4.68 -14.70 19.78
CA LEU A 457 -4.41 -13.99 21.03
C LEU A 457 -4.36 -14.96 22.23
N TYR A 458 -5.24 -15.95 22.27
CA TYR A 458 -5.38 -16.91 23.37
C TYR A 458 -4.20 -17.88 23.47
N ASP A 459 -3.65 -18.31 22.33
CA ASP A 459 -2.44 -19.15 22.24
C ASP A 459 -1.15 -18.36 22.50
N ASN A 460 -1.28 -17.10 22.96
CA ASN A 460 -0.21 -16.24 23.43
C ASN A 460 0.82 -15.89 22.34
N GLN A 461 0.37 -15.79 21.10
CA GLN A 461 1.10 -15.14 20.01
C GLN A 461 0.85 -13.62 20.04
N ALA A 462 0.95 -12.97 21.20
CA ALA A 462 0.76 -11.52 21.29
C ALA A 462 1.76 -10.81 20.38
N ALA A 463 1.34 -9.68 19.78
CA ALA A 463 2.28 -8.81 19.07
C ALA A 463 3.40 -8.45 20.05
N ILE A 464 4.63 -8.82 19.71
CA ILE A 464 5.76 -8.37 20.50
C ILE A 464 5.79 -6.85 20.30
N GLY A 465 5.80 -6.11 21.41
CA GLY A 465 6.11 -4.68 21.38
C GLY A 465 7.51 -4.44 20.78
N PRO A 466 8.00 -3.20 20.76
CA PRO A 466 9.33 -2.94 20.25
C PRO A 466 10.36 -3.75 21.08
N VAL A 467 11.23 -4.50 20.40
CA VAL A 467 12.29 -5.30 21.03
C VAL A 467 13.66 -4.66 20.85
N SER A 468 14.67 -5.13 21.59
CA SER A 468 16.04 -4.66 21.40
C SER A 468 16.59 -5.03 20.01
N PRO A 469 17.60 -4.30 19.49
CA PRO A 469 18.26 -4.65 18.24
C PRO A 469 18.76 -6.10 18.17
N GLU A 470 19.32 -6.63 19.26
CA GLU A 470 19.82 -8.01 19.35
C GLU A 470 18.68 -9.03 19.30
N THR A 471 17.57 -8.72 19.96
CA THR A 471 16.38 -9.58 19.94
C THR A 471 15.79 -9.62 18.54
N SER A 472 15.61 -8.46 17.90
CA SER A 472 15.09 -8.39 16.52
C SER A 472 16.00 -9.10 15.54
N LEU A 473 17.33 -8.94 15.65
CA LEU A 473 18.31 -9.67 14.86
C LEU A 473 18.11 -11.20 14.98
N SER A 474 17.88 -11.71 16.19
CA SER A 474 17.62 -13.15 16.42
C SER A 474 16.27 -13.65 15.86
N LEU A 475 15.37 -12.73 15.49
CA LEU A 475 14.08 -13.04 14.88
C LEU A 475 14.13 -13.03 13.35
N ILE A 476 15.24 -12.57 12.74
CA ILE A 476 15.47 -12.62 11.30
C ILE A 476 15.85 -14.03 10.87
N THR A 477 15.24 -14.49 9.79
CA THR A 477 15.53 -15.75 9.11
C THR A 477 16.06 -15.44 7.71
N VAL A 478 17.15 -16.11 7.33
CA VAL A 478 17.74 -16.11 5.98
C VAL A 478 18.02 -17.56 5.56
N PRO A 479 18.18 -17.87 4.25
CA PRO A 479 18.56 -19.19 3.78
C PRO A 479 19.85 -19.70 4.42
N ASN A 480 19.97 -21.04 4.49
CA ASN A 480 21.20 -21.69 4.95
C ASN A 480 22.41 -21.21 4.13
N GLY A 481 23.53 -20.95 4.80
CA GLY A 481 24.75 -20.44 4.18
C GLY A 481 24.92 -18.93 4.29
N TYR A 482 23.95 -18.22 4.89
CA TYR A 482 24.02 -16.78 5.14
C TYR A 482 23.86 -16.45 6.63
N THR A 483 24.56 -15.41 7.07
CA THR A 483 24.47 -14.84 8.40
C THR A 483 24.13 -13.35 8.32
N VAL A 484 23.37 -12.85 9.31
CA VAL A 484 23.01 -11.44 9.46
C VAL A 484 23.80 -10.82 10.61
N ASP A 485 24.41 -9.66 10.38
CA ASP A 485 25.08 -8.84 11.38
C ASP A 485 24.38 -7.48 11.52
N LEU A 486 24.39 -6.89 12.71
CA LEU A 486 23.96 -5.50 12.92
C LEU A 486 25.09 -4.52 12.55
N ILE A 487 24.78 -3.51 11.75
CA ILE A 487 25.72 -2.46 11.29
C ILE A 487 25.58 -1.21 12.17
N ALA A 488 24.35 -0.74 12.37
CA ALA A 488 23.99 0.42 13.16
C ALA A 488 22.55 0.26 13.66
N ALA A 489 22.25 0.85 14.82
CA ALA A 489 20.91 0.86 15.40
C ALA A 489 20.68 2.15 16.19
N GLU A 490 19.46 2.33 16.69
CA GLU A 490 19.15 3.35 17.68
C GLU A 490 20.13 3.30 18.89
N PRO A 491 20.57 4.45 19.45
CA PRO A 491 20.16 5.83 19.13
C PRO A 491 21.00 6.50 18.03
N LEU A 492 21.95 5.81 17.38
CA LEU A 492 22.78 6.42 16.32
C LEU A 492 21.94 6.87 15.14
N ILE A 493 20.91 6.09 14.81
CA ILE A 493 19.97 6.34 13.72
C ILE A 493 18.52 6.19 14.20
N ARG A 494 17.60 6.87 13.51
CA ARG A 494 16.14 6.72 13.65
C ARG A 494 15.44 6.92 12.32
N ASP A 495 14.35 6.22 12.07
CA ASP A 495 13.59 6.28 10.82
C ASP A 495 14.44 6.27 9.53
N PRO A 496 15.45 5.38 9.41
CA PRO A 496 16.27 5.38 8.22
C PRO A 496 15.42 4.86 7.05
N VAL A 497 15.45 5.62 5.94
CA VAL A 497 14.71 5.28 4.71
C VAL A 497 15.62 5.07 3.51
N ASN A 498 16.85 5.62 3.57
CA ASN A 498 17.85 5.45 2.54
C ASN A 498 19.25 5.61 3.15
N PHE A 499 20.26 4.99 2.53
CA PHE A 499 21.65 5.23 2.88
C PHE A 499 22.59 5.11 1.67
N ALA A 500 23.76 5.72 1.78
CA ALA A 500 24.83 5.60 0.80
C ALA A 500 26.21 5.63 1.46
N LEU A 501 27.13 4.82 0.93
CA LEU A 501 28.52 4.80 1.39
C LEU A 501 29.36 5.81 0.62
N GLY A 502 30.09 6.64 1.36
CA GLY A 502 31.15 7.50 0.85
C GLY A 502 32.36 6.69 0.38
N ALA A 503 33.17 7.30 -0.50
CA ALA A 503 34.42 6.70 -0.99
C ALA A 503 35.49 6.56 0.12
N ASP A 504 35.33 7.28 1.22
CA ASP A 504 36.16 7.23 2.43
C ASP A 504 35.72 6.13 3.40
N GLY A 505 34.58 5.48 3.14
CA GLY A 505 33.98 4.46 3.99
C GLY A 505 32.99 5.00 5.03
N ASN A 506 32.76 6.31 5.07
CA ASN A 506 31.73 6.88 5.93
C ASN A 506 30.33 6.58 5.38
N LEU A 507 29.36 6.43 6.28
CA LEU A 507 28.00 6.06 5.92
C LEU A 507 27.06 7.26 6.06
N TRP A 508 26.40 7.61 4.97
CA TRP A 508 25.41 8.68 4.92
C TRP A 508 24.01 8.10 5.03
N VAL A 509 23.26 8.47 6.07
CA VAL A 509 21.93 7.93 6.35
C VAL A 509 20.89 9.04 6.25
N VAL A 510 19.83 8.79 5.49
CA VAL A 510 18.65 9.65 5.43
C VAL A 510 17.63 9.15 6.45
N GLU A 511 17.25 10.03 7.36
CA GLU A 511 16.22 9.78 8.36
C GLU A 511 14.96 10.58 8.02
N MET A 512 13.81 9.90 7.94
CA MET A 512 12.50 10.51 7.66
C MET A 512 11.70 10.70 8.96
N GLY A 513 12.24 11.51 9.88
CA GLY A 513 11.64 11.75 11.21
C GLY A 513 10.29 12.48 11.17
N ASP A 514 9.91 13.04 10.02
CA ASP A 514 8.61 13.64 9.74
C ASP A 514 7.57 12.65 9.17
N TYR A 515 7.88 11.36 9.05
CA TYR A 515 6.88 10.38 8.63
C TYR A 515 5.88 10.04 9.75
N PRO A 516 4.55 9.98 9.48
CA PRO A 516 3.87 10.18 8.19
C PRO A 516 3.27 11.58 7.96
N ARG A 517 3.21 12.46 8.97
CA ARG A 517 2.44 13.74 8.91
C ARG A 517 3.21 14.98 9.39
N GLY A 518 4.53 14.94 9.42
CA GLY A 518 5.39 15.98 10.00
C GLY A 518 6.16 15.50 11.22
N GLU A 519 7.15 16.29 11.66
CA GLU A 519 7.85 16.01 12.92
C GLU A 519 6.82 16.03 14.07
N PRO A 520 6.75 14.98 14.90
CA PRO A 520 5.81 14.92 16.00
C PRO A 520 6.13 15.98 17.06
N SER A 521 5.10 16.58 17.66
CA SER A 521 5.31 17.51 18.78
C SER A 521 5.81 16.77 20.03
N ALA A 522 6.30 17.51 21.04
CA ALA A 522 6.70 16.94 22.33
C ALA A 522 5.56 16.19 23.06
N ALA A 523 4.30 16.41 22.67
CA ALA A 523 3.13 15.70 23.18
C ALA A 523 2.74 14.47 22.31
N GLY A 524 3.52 14.13 21.28
CA GLY A 524 3.21 13.05 20.33
C GLY A 524 2.04 13.36 19.38
N THR A 525 1.39 14.52 19.54
CA THR A 525 0.29 14.96 18.69
C THR A 525 0.80 15.95 17.65
N VAL A 526 0.58 15.68 16.37
CA VAL A 526 0.55 16.77 15.38
C VAL A 526 -0.76 17.52 15.65
N ALA A 527 -0.72 18.85 15.66
CA ALA A 527 -1.96 19.63 15.66
C ALA A 527 -2.88 19.10 14.54
N ASP A 528 -4.20 19.20 14.73
CA ASP A 528 -5.28 18.79 13.83
C ASP A 528 -5.24 19.43 12.42
N ASN A 529 -4.11 20.00 12.02
CA ASN A 529 -3.85 20.62 10.74
C ASN A 529 -3.61 19.53 9.69
N ASP A 530 -4.73 18.98 9.25
CA ASP A 530 -5.08 18.43 7.94
C ASP A 530 -4.14 17.39 7.29
N ALA A 531 -4.76 16.53 6.48
CA ALA A 531 -4.16 15.45 5.72
C ALA A 531 -3.20 15.90 4.58
N HIS A 532 -2.45 16.99 4.80
CA HIS A 532 -1.66 17.75 3.83
C HIS A 532 -0.17 17.82 4.24
N PRO A 533 0.63 16.77 3.94
CA PRO A 533 2.07 16.70 4.22
C PRO A 533 2.89 17.94 3.78
N GLU A 534 2.40 18.69 2.81
CA GLU A 534 2.99 19.94 2.32
C GLU A 534 3.07 21.03 3.40
N ASN A 535 2.14 21.04 4.37
CA ASN A 535 2.03 22.06 5.42
C ASN A 535 2.66 21.65 6.76
N SER A 536 3.20 20.44 6.83
CA SER A 536 3.73 19.87 8.06
C SER A 536 5.14 20.40 8.41
N PRO A 537 5.50 20.51 9.71
CA PRO A 537 6.86 20.86 10.12
C PRO A 537 7.89 19.83 9.61
N PRO A 538 9.04 20.29 9.06
CA PRO A 538 10.09 19.38 8.59
C PRO A 538 10.75 18.65 9.76
N GLY A 539 11.02 17.37 9.55
CA GLY A 539 11.68 16.47 10.50
C GLY A 539 12.75 15.59 9.87
N GLY A 540 12.87 15.64 8.54
CA GLY A 540 13.90 14.95 7.80
C GLY A 540 15.30 15.47 8.09
N ARG A 541 16.27 14.56 8.12
CA ARG A 541 17.69 14.88 8.32
C ARG A 541 18.62 13.87 7.65
N VAL A 542 19.89 14.26 7.52
CA VAL A 542 20.99 13.41 7.09
C VAL A 542 21.98 13.26 8.24
N LYS A 543 22.38 12.03 8.54
CA LYS A 543 23.46 11.73 9.47
C LYS A 543 24.67 11.15 8.74
N LEU A 544 25.85 11.51 9.23
CA LEU A 544 27.13 10.96 8.84
C LEU A 544 27.60 10.00 9.95
N LEU A 545 27.73 8.72 9.63
CA LEU A 545 28.16 7.68 10.55
C LEU A 545 29.62 7.29 10.27
N LYS A 546 30.39 7.04 11.33
CA LYS A 546 31.77 6.53 11.27
C LYS A 546 31.93 5.23 12.07
N ASP A 547 32.72 4.32 11.53
CA ASP A 547 33.24 3.15 12.22
C ASP A 547 34.65 3.51 12.71
N THR A 548 34.76 3.91 13.98
CA THR A 548 36.02 4.45 14.52
C THR A 548 37.03 3.37 14.91
N ASN A 549 36.59 2.12 15.01
CA ASN A 549 37.39 1.00 15.49
C ASN A 549 37.69 -0.05 14.39
N GLY A 550 37.00 0.03 13.25
CA GLY A 550 37.21 -0.78 12.07
C GLY A 550 36.63 -2.20 12.18
N ASP A 551 35.64 -2.45 13.05
CA ASP A 551 34.99 -3.75 13.25
C ASP A 551 33.76 -3.97 12.35
N GLY A 552 33.40 -2.96 11.55
CA GLY A 552 32.27 -2.98 10.63
C GLY A 552 30.94 -2.62 11.28
N ARG A 553 30.94 -2.19 12.54
CA ARG A 553 29.79 -1.60 13.22
C ARG A 553 30.07 -0.11 13.43
N TYR A 554 29.17 0.72 12.94
CA TYR A 554 29.32 2.15 13.09
C TYR A 554 29.00 2.55 14.54
N ASP A 555 29.86 3.36 15.15
CA ASP A 555 29.80 3.69 16.58
C ASP A 555 29.74 5.21 16.87
N GLU A 556 29.94 6.04 15.85
CA GLU A 556 29.79 7.50 15.92
C GLU A 556 28.79 8.00 14.87
N ALA A 557 27.96 8.98 15.24
CA ALA A 557 27.03 9.63 14.33
C ALA A 557 27.03 11.16 14.52
N THR A 558 27.21 11.90 13.43
CA THR A 558 27.13 13.36 13.37
C THR A 558 25.89 13.77 12.58
N LEU A 559 25.16 14.78 13.07
CA LEU A 559 24.04 15.37 12.36
C LEU A 559 24.57 16.31 11.27
N PHE A 560 24.50 15.89 10.02
CA PHE A 560 25.13 16.60 8.91
C PHE A 560 24.21 17.68 8.31
N LEU A 561 22.93 17.38 8.08
CA LEU A 561 21.96 18.31 7.48
C LEU A 561 20.58 18.10 8.09
N THR A 562 19.84 19.18 8.36
CA THR A 562 18.51 19.18 9.00
C THR A 562 17.48 19.97 8.19
N GLU A 563 16.25 20.06 8.72
CA GLU A 563 15.15 20.85 8.15
C GLU A 563 14.77 20.40 6.73
N LEU A 564 14.91 19.11 6.45
CA LEU A 564 14.45 18.50 5.21
C LEU A 564 13.00 18.05 5.38
N LYS A 565 12.19 18.18 4.32
CA LYS A 565 10.84 17.62 4.29
C LYS A 565 10.85 16.25 3.63
N PHE A 566 10.51 15.20 4.39
CA PHE A 566 10.37 13.82 3.92
C PHE A 566 11.47 13.38 2.93
N PRO A 567 12.76 13.48 3.30
CA PRO A 567 13.86 13.12 2.42
C PRO A 567 13.82 11.63 2.07
N SER A 568 14.09 11.30 0.81
CA SER A 568 13.81 9.98 0.22
C SER A 568 15.01 9.37 -0.53
N GLY A 569 16.14 10.07 -0.60
CA GLY A 569 17.33 9.59 -1.29
C GLY A 569 18.58 10.40 -0.98
N ILE A 570 19.73 9.74 -1.05
CA ILE A 570 21.05 10.35 -0.85
C ILE A 570 22.10 9.70 -1.77
N PHE A 571 23.06 10.50 -2.22
CA PHE A 571 24.21 10.00 -2.98
C PHE A 571 25.45 10.87 -2.74
N PRO A 572 26.60 10.30 -2.36
CA PRO A 572 27.87 11.02 -2.27
C PRO A 572 28.31 11.55 -3.63
N TRP A 573 28.58 12.85 -3.70
CA TRP A 573 28.93 13.53 -4.93
C TRP A 573 30.03 14.54 -4.64
N ARG A 574 31.16 14.47 -5.36
CA ARG A 574 32.34 15.30 -5.06
C ARG A 574 32.74 15.20 -3.58
N ASP A 575 32.87 16.34 -2.91
CA ASP A 575 33.20 16.57 -1.50
C ASP A 575 31.97 16.64 -0.57
N GLY A 576 30.77 16.30 -1.06
CA GLY A 576 29.53 16.37 -0.29
C GLY A 576 28.52 15.30 -0.71
N VAL A 577 27.24 15.64 -0.58
CA VAL A 577 26.11 14.75 -0.90
C VAL A 577 25.03 15.46 -1.70
N VAL A 578 24.42 14.75 -2.65
CA VAL A 578 23.13 15.11 -3.25
C VAL A 578 22.03 14.47 -2.42
N VAL A 579 21.06 15.27 -1.98
CA VAL A 579 19.93 14.86 -1.16
C VAL A 579 18.63 15.12 -1.90
N VAL A 580 17.78 14.10 -1.96
CA VAL A 580 16.47 14.12 -2.61
C VAL A 580 15.40 14.32 -1.53
N ALA A 581 14.71 15.46 -1.56
CA ALA A 581 13.70 15.83 -0.58
C ALA A 581 12.67 16.77 -1.24
N ALA A 582 11.65 16.19 -1.88
CA ALA A 582 10.64 16.98 -2.58
C ALA A 582 10.05 18.09 -1.69
N PRO A 583 9.94 19.34 -2.21
CA PRO A 583 9.95 19.69 -3.63
C PRO A 583 11.34 19.93 -4.24
N GLU A 584 12.43 19.65 -3.51
CA GLU A 584 13.79 20.04 -3.87
C GLU A 584 14.76 18.84 -4.05
N ILE A 585 15.79 19.04 -4.87
CA ILE A 585 17.03 18.28 -4.82
C ILE A 585 18.15 19.27 -4.51
N VAL A 586 18.93 18.98 -3.47
CA VAL A 586 19.98 19.87 -2.96
C VAL A 586 21.33 19.17 -2.95
N PHE A 587 22.39 19.94 -3.16
CA PHE A 587 23.76 19.54 -2.86
C PHE A 587 24.18 20.18 -1.53
N ALA A 588 24.75 19.40 -0.63
CA ALA A 588 25.26 19.88 0.65
C ALA A 588 26.68 19.37 0.90
N ARG A 589 27.54 20.22 1.44
CA ARG A 589 28.93 19.87 1.77
C ARG A 589 29.39 20.56 3.05
N ASP A 590 30.43 19.97 3.64
CA ASP A 590 31.19 20.48 4.78
C ASP A 590 32.52 21.04 4.26
N THR A 591 32.77 22.34 4.44
CA THR A 591 33.96 23.03 3.96
C THR A 591 35.04 23.24 5.02
N ASP A 592 34.76 22.99 6.31
CA ASP A 592 35.68 23.20 7.43
C ASP A 592 36.11 21.91 8.17
N GLY A 593 35.44 20.79 7.88
CA GLY A 593 35.78 19.44 8.32
C GLY A 593 35.20 19.07 9.68
N ASP A 594 34.20 19.80 10.20
CA ASP A 594 33.55 19.49 11.47
C ASP A 594 32.48 18.38 11.37
N GLY A 595 32.16 17.92 10.16
CA GLY A 595 31.17 16.89 9.87
C GLY A 595 29.74 17.43 9.73
N VAL A 596 29.54 18.75 9.65
CA VAL A 596 28.25 19.43 9.48
C VAL A 596 28.26 20.22 8.16
N ALA A 597 27.15 20.19 7.43
CA ALA A 597 27.05 20.96 6.20
C ALA A 597 26.94 22.47 6.49
N ASP A 598 27.93 23.24 6.05
CA ASP A 598 27.94 24.70 6.08
C ASP A 598 27.58 25.33 4.71
N GLU A 599 27.59 24.54 3.64
CA GLU A 599 27.11 24.94 2.32
C GLU A 599 25.94 24.07 1.84
N ARG A 600 24.84 24.72 1.45
CA ARG A 600 23.66 24.11 0.79
C ARG A 600 23.36 24.83 -0.51
N ARG A 601 23.36 24.09 -1.62
CA ARG A 601 23.02 24.58 -2.97
C ARG A 601 21.79 23.86 -3.51
N LEU A 602 20.75 24.62 -3.86
CA LEU A 602 19.58 24.10 -4.55
C LEU A 602 19.94 23.76 -6.00
N LEU A 603 19.69 22.51 -6.42
CA LEU A 603 19.94 22.05 -7.80
C LEU A 603 18.68 22.07 -8.64
N PHE A 604 17.59 21.48 -8.12
CA PHE A 604 16.32 21.34 -8.82
C PHE A 604 15.15 21.58 -7.86
N SER A 605 14.06 22.16 -8.37
CA SER A 605 12.81 22.34 -7.62
C SER A 605 11.57 22.12 -8.47
N GLY A 606 10.42 21.88 -7.84
CA GLY A 606 9.13 21.70 -8.53
C GLY A 606 8.59 20.27 -8.45
N PHE A 607 9.25 19.39 -7.69
CA PHE A 607 8.76 18.03 -7.46
C PHE A 607 7.53 18.03 -6.55
N TYR A 608 6.63 17.05 -6.76
CA TYR A 608 5.36 16.96 -6.06
C TYR A 608 5.52 16.66 -4.56
N GLU A 609 4.79 17.40 -3.71
CA GLU A 609 4.85 17.31 -2.24
C GLU A 609 3.73 16.50 -1.59
N GLY A 610 2.85 15.83 -2.33
CA GLY A 610 1.69 15.13 -1.74
C GLY A 610 2.09 13.91 -0.88
N ASN A 611 1.45 12.76 -1.10
CA ASN A 611 1.71 11.56 -0.29
C ASN A 611 3.24 11.26 -0.24
N PRO A 612 3.88 11.24 0.95
CA PRO A 612 5.33 11.01 1.08
C PRO A 612 5.81 9.68 0.48
N GLN A 613 4.92 8.68 0.35
CA GLN A 613 5.23 7.39 -0.29
C GLN A 613 5.31 7.48 -1.83
N HIS A 614 4.82 8.56 -2.44
CA HIS A 614 4.67 8.71 -3.89
C HIS A 614 5.57 9.82 -4.47
N ARG A 615 6.53 10.33 -3.69
CA ARG A 615 7.43 11.41 -4.10
C ARG A 615 8.63 10.85 -4.86
N ILE A 616 9.32 11.72 -5.60
CA ILE A 616 10.64 11.41 -6.18
C ILE A 616 11.54 10.78 -5.12
N SER A 617 12.22 9.70 -5.45
CA SER A 617 13.00 8.93 -4.47
C SER A 617 14.10 8.09 -5.10
N GLY A 618 15.02 7.63 -4.25
CA GLY A 618 16.16 6.80 -4.63
C GLY A 618 17.17 7.53 -5.52
N VAL A 619 18.40 7.03 -5.54
CA VAL A 619 19.46 7.53 -6.43
C VAL A 619 20.36 6.36 -6.84
N ALA A 620 20.55 6.16 -8.14
CA ALA A 620 21.46 5.16 -8.72
C ALA A 620 22.46 5.81 -9.68
N TYR A 621 23.69 5.32 -9.73
CA TYR A 621 24.75 5.82 -10.62
C TYR A 621 24.74 5.07 -11.95
N GLY A 622 24.62 5.78 -13.07
CA GLY A 622 24.63 5.22 -14.42
C GLY A 622 26.04 5.00 -14.98
N LEU A 623 26.15 4.12 -15.98
CA LEU A 623 27.40 3.89 -16.73
C LEU A 623 27.86 5.16 -17.48
N ASP A 624 26.95 6.05 -17.79
CA ASP A 624 27.16 7.36 -18.42
C ASP A 624 27.62 8.45 -17.44
N GLY A 625 27.71 8.15 -16.15
CA GLY A 625 28.08 9.09 -15.09
C GLY A 625 26.94 9.98 -14.57
N TRP A 626 25.69 9.73 -14.98
CA TRP A 626 24.52 10.46 -14.48
C TRP A 626 23.91 9.79 -13.24
N LEU A 627 23.10 10.55 -12.49
CA LEU A 627 22.31 10.03 -11.38
C LEU A 627 20.88 9.78 -11.82
N TYR A 628 20.35 8.60 -11.59
CA TYR A 628 19.01 8.15 -11.98
C TYR A 628 18.11 8.06 -10.76
N LEU A 629 16.87 8.54 -10.89
CA LEU A 629 15.89 8.66 -9.82
C LEU A 629 14.53 8.15 -10.28
N SER A 630 13.77 7.57 -9.35
CA SER A 630 12.37 7.24 -9.58
C SER A 630 11.51 8.49 -9.49
N GLY A 631 10.58 8.67 -10.43
CA GLY A 631 9.77 9.89 -10.51
C GLY A 631 8.78 10.08 -9.35
N GLY A 632 8.33 8.98 -8.75
CA GLY A 632 7.17 8.99 -7.86
C GLY A 632 5.85 8.90 -8.64
N ALA A 633 4.70 8.78 -7.96
CA ALA A 633 3.40 8.59 -8.62
C ALA A 633 2.79 9.87 -9.20
N TYR A 634 3.36 11.04 -8.88
CA TYR A 634 2.89 12.33 -9.39
C TYR A 634 4.06 13.28 -9.58
N ASN A 635 4.12 13.91 -10.76
CA ASN A 635 5.22 14.76 -11.19
C ASN A 635 4.64 15.96 -11.97
N GLY A 636 5.49 16.92 -12.30
CA GLY A 636 5.10 18.10 -13.10
C GLY A 636 6.33 18.80 -13.69
N GLU A 637 6.26 20.12 -13.79
CA GLU A 637 7.37 20.93 -14.29
C GLU A 637 8.46 21.10 -13.23
N VAL A 638 9.71 20.79 -13.59
CA VAL A 638 10.89 20.93 -12.73
C VAL A 638 11.83 21.98 -13.29
N THR A 639 12.30 22.86 -12.41
CA THR A 639 13.25 23.93 -12.73
C THR A 639 14.66 23.54 -12.28
N SER A 640 15.63 23.65 -13.19
CA SER A 640 17.05 23.61 -12.86
C SER A 640 17.53 24.98 -12.38
N HIS A 641 18.10 25.06 -11.19
CA HIS A 641 18.66 26.29 -10.62
C HIS A 641 20.07 26.61 -11.10
N VAL A 642 20.70 25.68 -11.84
CA VAL A 642 22.01 25.88 -12.46
C VAL A 642 21.86 26.43 -13.88
N THR A 643 20.88 25.94 -14.65
CA THR A 643 20.68 26.35 -16.07
C THR A 643 19.50 27.29 -16.28
N GLY A 644 18.54 27.35 -15.34
CA GLY A 644 17.28 28.07 -15.48
C GLY A 644 16.24 27.37 -16.37
N LYS A 645 16.54 26.18 -16.92
CA LYS A 645 15.63 25.44 -17.79
C LYS A 645 14.51 24.78 -16.98
N VAL A 646 13.29 24.86 -17.51
CA VAL A 646 12.11 24.10 -17.04
C VAL A 646 11.95 22.85 -17.91
N THR A 647 11.72 21.69 -17.28
CA THR A 647 11.51 20.41 -17.94
C THR A 647 10.26 19.75 -17.38
N ASP A 648 9.34 19.34 -18.26
CA ASP A 648 8.17 18.54 -17.88
C ASP A 648 8.59 17.08 -17.68
N VAL A 649 8.31 16.55 -16.49
CA VAL A 649 8.62 15.16 -16.11
C VAL A 649 7.36 14.41 -15.68
N THR A 650 6.19 14.86 -16.13
CA THR A 650 4.88 14.25 -15.84
C THR A 650 4.84 12.79 -16.30
N GLY A 651 4.60 11.87 -15.36
CA GLY A 651 4.53 10.43 -15.65
C GLY A 651 5.84 9.86 -16.20
N ARG A 652 6.98 10.37 -15.71
CA ARG A 652 8.33 9.95 -16.12
C ARG A 652 9.23 9.75 -14.91
N ASP A 653 10.13 8.77 -14.99
CA ASP A 653 11.34 8.75 -14.16
C ASP A 653 12.33 9.82 -14.68
N VAL A 654 13.42 10.08 -13.97
CA VAL A 654 14.37 11.13 -14.38
C VAL A 654 15.82 10.72 -14.17
N ARG A 655 16.72 11.29 -14.99
CA ARG A 655 18.16 11.37 -14.67
C ARG A 655 18.61 12.81 -14.54
N ILE A 656 19.60 13.05 -13.68
CA ILE A 656 20.22 14.35 -13.47
C ILE A 656 21.74 14.29 -13.60
N HIS A 657 22.32 15.39 -14.08
CA HIS A 657 23.75 15.64 -14.01
C HIS A 657 24.00 16.81 -13.06
N PRO A 658 24.36 16.56 -11.78
CA PRO A 658 24.38 17.59 -10.74
C PRO A 658 25.26 18.81 -11.07
N ASP A 659 26.45 18.57 -11.65
CA ASP A 659 27.40 19.66 -11.94
C ASP A 659 26.96 20.55 -13.13
N LYS A 660 26.32 19.94 -14.14
CA LYS A 660 25.84 20.65 -15.35
C LYS A 660 24.42 21.20 -15.17
N GLY A 661 23.71 20.75 -14.12
CA GLY A 661 22.32 21.13 -13.89
C GLY A 661 21.34 20.63 -14.95
N LEU A 662 21.66 19.51 -15.60
CA LEU A 662 20.80 18.90 -16.61
C LEU A 662 19.85 17.91 -15.94
N ILE A 663 18.62 17.87 -16.43
CA ILE A 663 17.58 16.91 -16.06
C ILE A 663 16.91 16.42 -17.35
N GLU A 664 16.71 15.11 -17.44
CA GLU A 664 16.09 14.47 -18.60
C GLU A 664 15.03 13.46 -18.15
N PRO A 665 13.83 13.46 -18.77
CA PRO A 665 12.82 12.45 -18.52
C PRO A 665 13.25 11.09 -19.09
N LEU A 666 12.83 10.03 -18.42
CA LEU A 666 13.10 8.63 -18.75
C LEU A 666 11.79 7.82 -18.76
N SER A 667 11.85 6.61 -19.32
CA SER A 667 10.71 5.71 -19.29
C SER A 667 10.35 5.33 -17.85
N GLY A 668 9.04 5.36 -17.56
CA GLY A 668 8.47 4.81 -16.34
C GLY A 668 7.59 5.74 -15.53
N GLN A 669 7.08 5.19 -14.44
CA GLN A 669 6.72 5.96 -13.26
C GLN A 669 6.95 5.06 -12.03
N SER A 670 8.22 4.87 -11.65
CA SER A 670 8.57 4.09 -10.46
C SER A 670 8.17 4.85 -9.19
N GLN A 671 7.67 4.13 -8.20
CA GLN A 671 7.23 4.74 -6.93
C GLN A 671 8.36 4.89 -5.92
N TYR A 672 9.18 3.85 -5.71
CA TYR A 672 10.24 3.89 -4.71
C TYR A 672 11.52 3.19 -5.16
N GLY A 673 12.39 3.96 -5.83
CA GLY A 673 13.68 3.50 -6.30
C GLY A 673 13.69 3.03 -7.76
N ARG A 674 14.88 3.12 -8.35
CA ARG A 674 15.20 2.63 -9.69
C ARG A 674 16.61 2.03 -9.62
N CYS A 675 16.82 0.88 -10.24
CA CYS A 675 18.11 0.21 -10.22
C CYS A 675 18.51 -0.29 -11.61
N ARG A 676 19.80 -0.63 -11.77
CA ARG A 676 20.34 -1.20 -13.01
C ARG A 676 21.17 -2.43 -12.73
N ASP A 677 21.34 -3.24 -13.76
CA ASP A 677 22.35 -4.30 -13.80
C ASP A 677 23.73 -3.77 -14.27
N ASP A 678 24.67 -4.68 -14.49
CA ASP A 678 26.01 -4.36 -15.03
C ASP A 678 25.98 -3.90 -16.50
N TRP A 679 24.91 -4.23 -17.21
CA TRP A 679 24.79 -4.06 -18.65
C TRP A 679 24.00 -2.82 -19.04
N GLY A 680 23.51 -2.04 -18.06
CA GLY A 680 22.73 -0.84 -18.29
C GLY A 680 21.29 -1.10 -18.71
N ASN A 681 20.70 -2.22 -18.29
CA ASN A 681 19.26 -2.44 -18.25
C ASN A 681 18.70 -1.82 -16.96
N TRP A 682 17.52 -1.19 -17.04
CA TRP A 682 16.94 -0.46 -15.91
C TRP A 682 15.63 -1.09 -15.42
N PHE A 683 15.45 -1.09 -14.11
CA PHE A 683 14.32 -1.70 -13.43
C PHE A 683 13.68 -0.74 -12.43
N GLY A 684 12.37 -0.91 -12.28
CA GLY A 684 11.51 -0.11 -11.43
C GLY A 684 10.46 -0.93 -10.70
N ASN A 685 9.66 -0.28 -9.86
CA ASN A 685 8.57 -0.91 -9.14
C ASN A 685 7.42 0.06 -8.79
N THR A 686 6.27 -0.50 -8.45
CA THR A 686 5.21 0.17 -7.66
C THR A 686 4.88 -0.69 -6.43
N ASN A 687 4.04 -0.19 -5.51
CA ASN A 687 3.62 -0.93 -4.32
C ASN A 687 2.98 -2.30 -4.64
N SER A 688 2.30 -2.41 -5.78
CA SER A 688 1.58 -3.62 -6.21
C SER A 688 2.27 -4.35 -7.35
N GLU A 689 3.20 -3.72 -8.07
CA GLU A 689 3.97 -4.32 -9.17
C GLU A 689 5.44 -4.31 -8.75
N PRO A 690 5.92 -5.40 -8.10
CA PRO A 690 7.16 -5.36 -7.34
C PRO A 690 8.42 -5.22 -8.19
N LEU A 691 8.35 -5.56 -9.48
CA LEU A 691 9.46 -5.40 -10.41
C LEU A 691 8.97 -5.34 -11.87
N PHE A 692 9.48 -4.36 -12.61
CA PHE A 692 9.37 -4.28 -14.07
C PHE A 692 10.66 -3.77 -14.69
N HIS A 693 10.94 -4.22 -15.92
CA HIS A 693 12.05 -3.78 -16.76
C HIS A 693 11.57 -2.68 -17.72
N TYR A 694 12.44 -1.71 -18.00
CA TYR A 694 12.20 -0.70 -19.03
C TYR A 694 12.81 -1.16 -20.35
N ALA A 695 11.98 -1.68 -21.26
CA ALA A 695 12.45 -2.25 -22.52
C ALA A 695 13.06 -1.19 -23.45
N ILE A 696 12.49 0.02 -23.47
CA ILE A 696 12.96 1.16 -24.27
C ILE A 696 12.87 2.45 -23.46
N GLU A 697 13.90 3.29 -23.55
CA GLU A 697 13.98 4.56 -22.83
C GLU A 697 13.29 5.70 -23.59
N ASP A 698 12.66 6.61 -22.84
CA ASP A 698 11.85 7.72 -23.36
C ASP A 698 12.61 8.62 -24.37
N PRO A 699 13.92 8.92 -24.22
CA PRO A 699 14.66 9.66 -25.25
C PRO A 699 14.64 9.01 -26.65
N TYR A 700 14.61 7.68 -26.74
CA TYR A 700 14.44 7.00 -28.03
C TYR A 700 12.98 7.13 -28.51
N LEU A 701 12.01 6.91 -27.62
CA LEU A 701 10.58 6.99 -27.98
C LEU A 701 10.18 8.37 -28.51
N GLN A 702 10.72 9.45 -27.93
CA GLN A 702 10.41 10.82 -28.33
C GLN A 702 10.88 11.17 -29.76
N ARG A 703 11.79 10.39 -30.36
CA ARG A 703 12.30 10.66 -31.72
C ARG A 703 11.22 10.57 -32.78
N ASN A 704 10.26 9.65 -32.63
CA ASN A 704 9.16 9.47 -33.58
C ASN A 704 7.79 9.64 -32.90
N PRO A 705 7.25 10.86 -32.84
CA PRO A 705 5.93 11.12 -32.25
C PRO A 705 4.76 10.72 -33.16
N PHE A 706 5.03 10.25 -34.38
CA PHE A 706 3.98 10.00 -35.39
C PHE A 706 3.38 8.60 -35.30
N VAL A 707 4.08 7.67 -34.67
CA VAL A 707 3.65 6.27 -34.49
C VAL A 707 3.54 5.92 -33.00
N PRO A 708 2.53 5.14 -32.59
CA PRO A 708 2.45 4.67 -31.21
C PRO A 708 3.58 3.69 -30.92
N SER A 709 4.13 3.74 -29.71
CA SER A 709 5.08 2.75 -29.21
C SER A 709 4.43 1.81 -28.19
N PRO A 710 4.97 0.59 -28.03
CA PRO A 710 4.56 -0.29 -26.92
C PRO A 710 4.79 0.38 -25.55
N GLU A 711 3.98 0.02 -24.54
CA GLU A 711 4.18 0.48 -23.16
C GLU A 711 5.57 0.03 -22.68
N PRO A 712 6.50 0.95 -22.37
CA PRO A 712 7.91 0.61 -22.13
C PRO A 712 8.14 -0.24 -20.87
N ARG A 713 7.17 -0.29 -19.94
CA ARG A 713 7.24 -1.13 -18.74
C ARG A 713 6.82 -2.56 -19.02
N VAL A 714 7.77 -3.49 -18.90
CA VAL A 714 7.52 -4.92 -18.96
C VAL A 714 7.58 -5.51 -17.55
N PHE A 715 6.45 -5.97 -17.05
CA PHE A 715 6.38 -6.64 -15.75
C PHE A 715 7.10 -7.98 -15.81
N VAL A 716 8.04 -8.19 -14.88
CA VAL A 716 8.90 -9.39 -14.90
C VAL A 716 8.40 -10.48 -13.94
N THR A 717 7.45 -10.15 -13.06
CA THR A 717 6.90 -11.10 -12.06
C THR A 717 5.59 -11.73 -12.53
N GLU A 718 5.29 -12.93 -12.04
CA GLU A 718 4.03 -13.63 -12.30
C GLU A 718 3.34 -14.08 -10.99
N PRO A 719 2.10 -13.62 -10.71
CA PRO A 719 1.35 -12.60 -11.45
C PRO A 719 2.05 -11.23 -11.36
N ALA A 720 1.90 -10.41 -12.42
CA ALA A 720 2.52 -9.08 -12.51
C ALA A 720 2.10 -8.12 -11.39
N ARG A 721 0.85 -8.26 -10.91
CA ARG A 721 0.28 -7.46 -9.84
C ARG A 721 0.01 -8.34 -8.62
N ILE A 722 0.40 -7.86 -7.44
CA ILE A 722 0.21 -8.49 -6.13
C ILE A 722 0.60 -9.98 -6.07
N PRO A 723 1.82 -10.36 -6.52
CA PRO A 723 2.27 -11.74 -6.38
C PRO A 723 2.36 -12.15 -4.90
N PRO A 724 2.29 -13.46 -4.61
CA PRO A 724 2.32 -13.97 -3.25
C PRO A 724 3.68 -13.72 -2.58
N VAL A 725 3.65 -13.54 -1.25
CA VAL A 725 4.81 -13.50 -0.37
C VAL A 725 4.60 -14.42 0.84
N TYR A 726 5.68 -14.81 1.50
CA TYR A 726 5.69 -15.86 2.52
C TYR A 726 6.31 -15.35 3.84
N PRO A 727 5.67 -14.41 4.54
CA PRO A 727 6.18 -13.87 5.79
C PRO A 727 6.27 -14.94 6.88
N THR A 728 7.32 -14.86 7.70
CA THR A 728 7.43 -15.62 8.96
C THR A 728 6.80 -14.91 10.15
N SER A 729 6.52 -13.61 10.02
CA SER A 729 5.85 -12.83 11.04
C SER A 729 4.39 -13.26 11.18
N ARG A 730 3.82 -12.97 12.36
CA ARG A 730 2.39 -13.17 12.58
C ARG A 730 1.60 -12.26 11.64
N ALA A 731 0.49 -12.74 11.12
CA ALA A 731 -0.48 -11.88 10.45
C ALA A 731 -0.94 -10.77 11.42
N VAL A 732 -0.82 -9.52 10.97
CA VAL A 732 -1.31 -8.33 11.69
C VAL A 732 -2.57 -7.81 11.00
N ASP A 733 -3.42 -7.14 11.78
CA ASP A 733 -4.71 -6.68 11.31
C ASP A 733 -4.53 -5.67 10.17
N ARG A 734 -5.18 -5.95 9.05
CA ARG A 734 -5.15 -5.09 7.84
C ARG A 734 -6.33 -4.14 7.88
N PHE A 735 -6.06 -2.85 7.76
CA PHE A 735 -7.11 -1.83 7.84
C PHE A 735 -7.76 -1.52 6.48
N ASN A 736 -7.13 -1.95 5.37
CA ASN A 736 -7.38 -1.40 4.02
C ASN A 736 -7.78 -2.44 2.95
N ASP A 737 -7.42 -3.72 3.11
CA ASP A 737 -7.80 -4.81 2.18
C ASP A 737 -7.49 -6.19 2.80
N LEU A 738 -8.51 -6.93 3.22
CA LEU A 738 -8.35 -8.27 3.83
C LEU A 738 -7.89 -9.34 2.82
N HIS A 739 -8.07 -9.12 1.51
CA HIS A 739 -7.73 -10.11 0.47
C HIS A 739 -6.25 -10.09 0.05
N THR A 740 -5.48 -9.10 0.54
CA THR A 740 -4.05 -8.91 0.23
C THR A 740 -3.10 -9.52 1.25
N LEU A 741 -3.62 -10.31 2.21
CA LEU A 741 -2.79 -11.04 3.14
C LEU A 741 -1.79 -11.92 2.37
N ASN A 742 -0.52 -11.86 2.75
CA ASN A 742 0.57 -12.63 2.14
C ASN A 742 0.72 -12.36 0.63
N ARG A 743 0.51 -11.11 0.20
CA ARG A 743 0.76 -10.62 -1.16
C ARG A 743 1.48 -9.27 -1.14
N PHE A 744 2.27 -8.94 -2.15
CA PHE A 744 2.89 -7.60 -2.19
C PHE A 744 1.85 -6.48 -2.06
N THR A 745 2.12 -5.54 -1.16
CA THR A 745 1.28 -4.35 -0.92
C THR A 745 2.09 -3.08 -0.71
N SER A 746 3.40 -3.22 -0.53
CA SER A 746 4.32 -2.15 -0.18
C SER A 746 5.68 -2.33 -0.84
N ALA A 747 5.74 -3.03 -1.97
CA ALA A 747 7.00 -3.32 -2.65
C ALA A 747 7.81 -2.03 -2.86
N CYS A 748 9.09 -2.04 -2.51
CA CYS A 748 9.97 -0.89 -2.64
C CYS A 748 11.43 -1.28 -2.83
N ALA A 749 12.22 -0.31 -3.31
CA ALA A 749 13.67 -0.35 -3.40
C ALA A 749 14.23 -1.62 -4.06
N PRO A 750 13.83 -1.95 -5.29
CA PRO A 750 14.39 -3.10 -6.00
C PRO A 750 15.90 -2.93 -6.20
N LEU A 751 16.64 -4.03 -6.10
CA LEU A 751 18.08 -4.11 -6.35
C LEU A 751 18.39 -5.29 -7.26
N ILE A 752 19.02 -5.04 -8.41
CA ILE A 752 19.71 -6.09 -9.15
C ILE A 752 21.09 -6.31 -8.53
N VAL A 753 21.37 -7.55 -8.12
CA VAL A 753 22.60 -7.89 -7.41
C VAL A 753 23.77 -7.95 -8.39
N ARG A 754 24.79 -7.12 -8.16
CA ARG A 754 25.97 -6.97 -9.03
C ARG A 754 27.26 -7.40 -8.32
N ASN A 755 27.18 -8.53 -7.60
CA ASN A 755 28.24 -8.98 -6.72
C ASN A 755 28.36 -10.51 -6.70
N ALA A 756 29.43 -11.02 -7.32
CA ALA A 756 29.70 -12.45 -7.45
C ALA A 756 30.06 -13.14 -6.12
N ALA A 757 30.47 -12.40 -5.08
CA ALA A 757 30.89 -13.00 -3.81
C ALA A 757 29.72 -13.58 -2.98
N LEU A 758 28.48 -13.24 -3.32
CA LEU A 758 27.29 -13.71 -2.61
C LEU A 758 26.88 -15.15 -2.97
N GLY A 759 27.47 -15.73 -4.02
CA GLY A 759 27.19 -17.10 -4.49
C GLY A 759 26.50 -17.13 -5.86
N GLU A 760 26.40 -18.33 -6.44
CA GLU A 760 25.81 -18.55 -7.78
C GLU A 760 24.32 -18.21 -7.83
N ASP A 761 23.58 -18.42 -6.73
CA ASP A 761 22.16 -18.08 -6.58
C ASP A 761 21.87 -16.56 -6.57
N PHE A 762 22.91 -15.74 -6.72
CA PHE A 762 22.82 -14.28 -6.83
C PHE A 762 23.17 -13.74 -8.21
N VAL A 763 23.58 -14.61 -9.14
CA VAL A 763 23.73 -14.24 -10.54
C VAL A 763 22.35 -13.88 -11.08
N GLU A 764 22.20 -12.66 -11.59
CA GLU A 764 20.93 -12.11 -12.13
C GLU A 764 19.76 -12.09 -11.12
N ALA A 765 20.06 -12.10 -9.81
CA ALA A 765 19.04 -11.99 -8.78
C ALA A 765 18.57 -10.54 -8.58
N ALA A 766 17.26 -10.38 -8.40
CA ALA A 766 16.63 -9.15 -7.95
C ALA A 766 16.10 -9.30 -6.52
N LEU A 767 16.39 -8.32 -5.66
CA LEU A 767 15.87 -8.22 -4.30
C LEU A 767 14.84 -7.11 -4.21
N ILE A 768 13.73 -7.36 -3.52
CA ILE A 768 12.61 -6.41 -3.38
C ILE A 768 12.19 -6.36 -1.91
N CYS A 769 12.17 -5.17 -1.30
CA CYS A 769 11.69 -4.97 0.06
C CYS A 769 10.15 -4.98 0.09
N GLU A 770 9.54 -5.59 1.12
CA GLU A 770 8.10 -5.54 1.41
C GLU A 770 7.92 -5.27 2.92
N PRO A 771 7.91 -3.99 3.35
CA PRO A 771 7.91 -3.61 4.76
C PRO A 771 6.65 -4.03 5.51
N VAL A 772 5.48 -4.04 4.88
CA VAL A 772 4.23 -4.42 5.57
C VAL A 772 4.28 -5.88 6.04
N HIS A 773 4.92 -6.76 5.26
CA HIS A 773 5.08 -8.19 5.58
C HIS A 773 6.45 -8.54 6.21
N ASN A 774 7.25 -7.55 6.62
CA ASN A 774 8.50 -7.76 7.36
C ASN A 774 9.53 -8.63 6.61
N LEU A 775 9.67 -8.46 5.28
CA LEU A 775 10.49 -9.34 4.44
C LEU A 775 11.21 -8.63 3.28
N VAL A 776 12.23 -9.31 2.74
CA VAL A 776 12.88 -9.02 1.46
C VAL A 776 12.78 -10.26 0.58
N SER A 777 12.11 -10.13 -0.57
CA SER A 777 11.92 -11.20 -1.54
C SER A 777 13.08 -11.25 -2.52
N ARG A 778 13.41 -12.45 -3.00
CA ARG A 778 14.39 -12.70 -4.06
C ARG A 778 13.71 -13.39 -5.25
N VAL A 779 14.00 -12.90 -6.45
CA VAL A 779 13.66 -13.57 -7.71
C VAL A 779 14.89 -13.61 -8.62
N ILE A 780 14.96 -14.62 -9.48
CA ILE A 780 16.01 -14.76 -10.50
C ILE A 780 15.44 -14.27 -11.82
N LEU A 781 16.20 -13.43 -12.52
CA LEU A 781 15.83 -12.91 -13.84
C LEU A 781 16.35 -13.85 -14.93
N ASP A 782 15.49 -14.18 -15.89
CA ASP A 782 15.87 -14.88 -17.11
C ASP A 782 15.66 -13.95 -18.32
N PRO A 783 16.61 -13.86 -19.26
CA PRO A 783 16.39 -13.15 -20.52
C PRO A 783 15.21 -13.75 -21.31
N ASP A 784 14.30 -12.88 -21.79
CA ASP A 784 13.20 -13.21 -22.68
C ASP A 784 13.14 -12.17 -23.81
N GLY A 785 13.75 -12.50 -24.95
CA GLY A 785 13.95 -11.54 -26.05
C GLY A 785 14.83 -10.36 -25.61
N VAL A 786 14.31 -9.13 -25.76
CA VAL A 786 14.98 -7.89 -25.31
C VAL A 786 14.65 -7.51 -23.87
N THR A 787 13.87 -8.32 -23.16
CA THR A 787 13.42 -8.06 -21.79
C THR A 787 13.68 -9.29 -20.91
N PHE A 788 13.00 -9.39 -19.76
CA PHE A 788 13.19 -10.43 -18.77
C PHE A 788 11.87 -11.05 -18.31
N ARG A 789 11.94 -12.31 -17.89
CA ARG A 789 10.99 -12.92 -16.96
C ARG A 789 11.70 -13.19 -15.65
N SER A 790 10.93 -13.53 -14.61
CA SER A 790 11.51 -13.93 -13.34
C SER A 790 10.86 -15.17 -12.77
N HIS A 791 11.64 -15.90 -11.97
CA HIS A 791 11.15 -17.04 -11.21
C HIS A 791 11.75 -17.02 -9.78
N ARG A 792 11.10 -17.74 -8.86
CA ARG A 792 11.65 -18.00 -7.53
C ARG A 792 12.59 -19.19 -7.59
N LEU A 793 13.64 -19.17 -6.78
CA LEU A 793 14.45 -20.37 -6.57
C LEU A 793 13.58 -21.50 -6.02
N VAL A 794 13.89 -22.73 -6.43
CA VAL A 794 13.15 -23.92 -5.98
C VAL A 794 13.19 -24.06 -4.46
N SER A 795 14.30 -23.69 -3.82
CA SER A 795 14.43 -23.67 -2.36
C SER A 795 13.62 -22.59 -1.65
N GLU A 796 13.10 -21.60 -2.40
CA GLU A 796 12.36 -20.43 -1.92
C GLU A 796 10.93 -20.38 -2.50
N GLU A 797 10.38 -21.50 -2.97
CA GLU A 797 9.03 -21.53 -3.55
C GLU A 797 7.95 -21.07 -2.53
N HIS A 798 8.20 -21.32 -1.24
CA HIS A 798 7.29 -21.01 -0.13
C HIS A 798 7.99 -20.30 1.06
N SER A 799 9.06 -19.55 0.79
CA SER A 799 9.80 -18.79 1.80
C SER A 799 10.44 -17.54 1.19
N GLU A 800 10.94 -16.63 2.01
CA GLU A 800 11.62 -15.41 1.54
C GLU A 800 13.13 -15.49 1.72
N PHE A 801 13.88 -14.68 0.98
CA PHE A 801 15.32 -14.55 1.17
C PHE A 801 15.66 -13.95 2.54
N LEU A 802 14.86 -12.98 3.01
CA LEU A 802 14.93 -12.51 4.38
C LEU A 802 13.52 -12.30 4.90
N SER A 803 13.20 -12.87 6.06
CA SER A 803 11.95 -12.60 6.75
C SER A 803 12.17 -12.51 8.25
N SER A 804 11.50 -11.57 8.91
CA SER A 804 11.56 -11.45 10.37
C SER A 804 10.29 -11.98 11.02
N ARG A 805 10.41 -12.51 12.24
CA ARG A 805 9.25 -12.76 13.13
C ARG A 805 8.86 -11.51 13.94
N ASP A 806 9.70 -10.49 13.93
CA ASP A 806 9.41 -9.19 14.53
C ASP A 806 8.47 -8.39 13.61
N ASN A 807 7.24 -8.14 14.07
CA ASN A 807 6.25 -7.37 13.30
C ASN A 807 6.64 -5.88 13.14
N TRP A 808 7.60 -5.36 13.89
CA TRP A 808 8.10 -3.98 13.77
C TRP A 808 9.22 -3.83 12.73
N PHE A 809 9.81 -4.93 12.25
CA PHE A 809 10.85 -4.91 11.22
C PHE A 809 10.28 -4.43 9.88
N ARG A 810 10.64 -3.23 9.42
CA ARG A 810 10.16 -2.59 8.18
C ARG A 810 11.33 -2.38 7.22
N PRO A 811 11.73 -3.41 6.44
CA PRO A 811 12.76 -3.24 5.41
C PRO A 811 12.25 -2.29 4.33
N VAL A 812 12.92 -1.15 4.16
CA VAL A 812 12.51 -0.09 3.22
C VAL A 812 13.56 0.18 2.14
N PHE A 813 14.78 -0.31 2.32
CA PHE A 813 15.85 -0.14 1.34
C PHE A 813 16.88 -1.27 1.41
N VAL A 814 17.38 -1.72 0.26
CA VAL A 814 18.45 -2.73 0.16
C VAL A 814 19.49 -2.29 -0.87
N ARG A 815 20.77 -2.54 -0.58
CA ARG A 815 21.89 -2.24 -1.49
C ARG A 815 23.08 -3.16 -1.25
N SER A 816 23.94 -3.34 -2.24
CA SER A 816 25.23 -4.01 -2.03
C SER A 816 26.18 -3.13 -1.19
N GLY A 817 26.77 -3.73 -0.15
CA GLY A 817 27.81 -3.11 0.69
C GLY A 817 29.20 -3.17 0.05
N PRO A 818 30.19 -2.43 0.58
CA PRO A 818 31.54 -2.33 0.02
C PRO A 818 32.37 -3.60 0.27
N ASP A 819 32.01 -4.35 1.30
CA ASP A 819 32.57 -5.64 1.71
C ASP A 819 31.92 -6.81 0.96
N ALA A 820 31.22 -6.55 -0.15
CA ALA A 820 30.57 -7.57 -0.96
C ALA A 820 29.45 -8.33 -0.22
N SER A 821 28.81 -7.69 0.74
CA SER A 821 27.60 -8.17 1.42
C SER A 821 26.35 -7.41 0.92
N LEU A 822 25.16 -7.78 1.42
CA LEU A 822 23.92 -7.03 1.21
C LEU A 822 23.57 -6.24 2.46
N TRP A 823 23.19 -4.98 2.33
CA TRP A 823 22.84 -4.11 3.44
C TRP A 823 21.36 -3.75 3.35
N VAL A 824 20.62 -3.94 4.45
CA VAL A 824 19.18 -3.71 4.55
C VAL A 824 18.91 -2.61 5.56
N CYS A 825 18.08 -1.65 5.15
CA CYS A 825 17.59 -0.53 5.95
C CYS A 825 16.23 -0.87 6.54
N ASP A 826 16.14 -0.89 7.86
CA ASP A 826 14.94 -1.14 8.62
C ASP A 826 14.48 0.13 9.33
N MET A 827 13.32 0.66 8.94
CA MET A 827 12.74 1.87 9.54
C MET A 827 12.27 1.63 10.98
N TYR A 828 11.99 0.38 11.37
CA TYR A 828 11.52 -0.07 12.68
C TYR A 828 10.27 0.65 13.24
N ARG A 829 9.08 0.26 12.76
CA ARG A 829 7.79 0.90 13.10
C ARG A 829 6.67 -0.09 13.35
N GLU A 830 5.77 0.25 14.27
CA GLU A 830 4.53 -0.51 14.48
C GLU A 830 3.65 -0.45 13.22
N THR A 831 3.38 0.75 12.71
CA THR A 831 2.56 1.01 11.52
C THR A 831 3.41 1.69 10.45
N ILE A 832 3.40 1.18 9.21
CA ILE A 832 4.14 1.75 8.07
C ILE A 832 3.20 2.32 7.00
N GLU A 833 1.91 2.05 7.09
CA GLU A 833 0.89 2.54 6.17
C GLU A 833 0.64 4.04 6.38
N HIS A 834 0.58 4.79 5.28
CA HIS A 834 0.24 6.20 5.37
C HIS A 834 -1.21 6.36 5.86
N PRO A 835 -1.48 7.29 6.81
CA PRO A 835 -2.78 7.40 7.46
C PRO A 835 -3.97 7.63 6.53
N ARG A 836 -3.78 8.27 5.35
CA ARG A 836 -4.84 8.43 4.33
C ARG A 836 -5.49 7.10 3.92
N TRP A 837 -4.74 6.00 4.01
CA TRP A 837 -5.24 4.68 3.66
C TRP A 837 -5.84 3.94 4.86
N ILE A 838 -5.61 4.40 6.09
CA ILE A 838 -6.13 3.80 7.31
C ILE A 838 -7.50 4.43 7.64
N PRO A 839 -8.57 3.67 7.90
CA PRO A 839 -9.84 4.24 8.35
C PRO A 839 -9.69 5.04 9.67
N GLU A 840 -10.48 6.09 9.86
CA GLU A 840 -10.36 7.00 11.01
C GLU A 840 -10.53 6.30 12.37
N SER A 841 -11.41 5.29 12.43
CA SER A 841 -11.61 4.46 13.62
C SER A 841 -10.34 3.72 14.04
N TRP A 842 -9.53 3.27 13.08
CA TRP A 842 -8.23 2.67 13.32
C TRP A 842 -7.19 3.72 13.71
N GLN A 843 -7.11 4.83 12.98
CA GLN A 843 -6.15 5.91 13.28
C GLN A 843 -6.27 6.43 14.71
N ALA A 844 -7.49 6.57 15.23
CA ALA A 844 -7.72 7.04 16.60
C ALA A 844 -7.20 6.05 17.67
N ARG A 845 -7.07 4.77 17.33
CA ARG A 845 -6.63 3.69 18.25
C ARG A 845 -5.14 3.36 18.10
N LEU A 846 -4.57 3.48 16.91
CA LEU A 846 -3.16 3.25 16.65
C LEU A 846 -2.28 4.40 17.16
N ASP A 847 -1.03 4.12 17.49
CA ASP A 847 0.01 5.13 17.58
C ASP A 847 0.77 5.17 16.25
N LEU A 848 0.44 6.14 15.40
CA LEU A 848 1.05 6.29 14.07
C LEU A 848 2.52 6.70 14.13
N TYR A 849 3.03 7.10 15.31
CA TYR A 849 4.42 7.48 15.54
C TYR A 849 5.21 6.42 16.34
N ALA A 850 4.60 5.30 16.72
CA ALA A 850 5.26 4.25 17.46
C ALA A 850 6.52 3.75 16.73
N GLY A 851 7.69 3.95 17.36
CA GLY A 851 9.01 3.59 16.82
C GLY A 851 9.75 4.72 16.09
N ASN A 852 9.25 5.95 16.08
CA ASN A 852 9.91 7.12 15.42
C ASN A 852 11.28 7.51 15.98
N ASP A 853 11.69 6.92 17.09
CA ASP A 853 13.01 7.07 17.70
C ASP A 853 13.95 5.90 17.39
N ARG A 854 13.51 4.94 16.56
CA ARG A 854 14.20 3.67 16.29
C ARG A 854 14.53 3.50 14.81
N GLY A 855 15.48 2.62 14.51
CA GLY A 855 15.90 2.36 13.14
C GLY A 855 17.20 1.58 13.09
N ARG A 856 17.35 0.69 12.10
CA ARG A 856 18.43 -0.31 12.08
C ARG A 856 18.96 -0.54 10.68
N LEU A 857 20.26 -0.83 10.61
CA LEU A 857 20.93 -1.27 9.39
C LEU A 857 21.52 -2.66 9.64
N TYR A 858 21.20 -3.61 8.75
CA TYR A 858 21.67 -4.99 8.83
C TYR A 858 22.57 -5.31 7.64
N ARG A 859 23.56 -6.17 7.85
CA ARG A 859 24.42 -6.75 6.83
C ARG A 859 24.11 -8.24 6.69
N ILE A 860 23.95 -8.74 5.47
CA ILE A 860 23.79 -10.15 5.14
C ILE A 860 24.99 -10.60 4.30
N ARG A 861 25.71 -11.62 4.76
CA ARG A 861 26.90 -12.18 4.11
C ARG A 861 26.88 -13.71 4.13
N PRO A 862 27.59 -14.39 3.22
CA PRO A 862 27.87 -15.81 3.33
C PRO A 862 28.56 -16.17 4.65
N ASP A 863 28.28 -17.36 5.19
CA ASP A 863 28.81 -17.82 6.48
C ASP A 863 30.33 -17.90 6.52
N ASP A 864 30.95 -18.27 5.39
CA ASP A 864 32.40 -18.40 5.23
C ASP A 864 33.09 -17.08 4.88
N GLN A 865 32.32 -16.02 4.57
CA GLN A 865 32.86 -14.71 4.30
C GLN A 865 33.38 -14.08 5.59
N GLN A 866 34.69 -13.84 5.64
CA GLN A 866 35.31 -13.05 6.70
C GLN A 866 34.99 -11.57 6.53
N PHE A 867 34.72 -10.90 7.67
CA PHE A 867 34.60 -9.46 7.69
C PHE A 867 35.88 -8.80 7.17
N SER A 868 35.71 -7.79 6.32
CA SER A 868 36.78 -6.95 5.80
C SER A 868 36.39 -5.48 5.98
N PRO A 869 37.27 -4.62 6.52
CA PRO A 869 36.98 -3.20 6.65
C PRO A 869 36.63 -2.55 5.31
N THR A 870 35.78 -1.53 5.36
CA THR A 870 35.42 -0.75 4.16
C THR A 870 36.67 -0.14 3.52
N PRO A 871 36.93 -0.37 2.23
CA PRO A 871 38.08 0.21 1.56
C PRO A 871 37.93 1.73 1.43
N ASN A 872 38.95 2.47 1.84
CA ASN A 872 39.05 3.91 1.56
C ASN A 872 39.51 4.12 0.10
N LEU A 873 38.55 4.21 -0.82
CA LEU A 873 38.78 4.48 -2.24
C LEU A 873 39.16 5.94 -2.49
N ALA A 874 38.70 6.88 -1.66
CA ALA A 874 39.02 8.30 -1.79
C ALA A 874 40.54 8.55 -1.71
N GLY A 875 41.23 7.80 -0.84
CA GLY A 875 42.69 7.88 -0.65
C GLY A 875 43.55 7.17 -1.72
N LYS A 876 42.95 6.38 -2.62
CA LYS A 876 43.69 5.64 -3.66
C LYS A 876 44.15 6.56 -4.79
N SER A 877 45.30 6.27 -5.39
CA SER A 877 45.76 6.90 -6.64
C SER A 877 44.88 6.51 -7.83
N SER A 878 44.94 7.25 -8.94
CA SER A 878 44.16 6.90 -10.15
C SER A 878 44.53 5.51 -10.69
N ALA A 879 45.81 5.12 -10.62
CA ALA A 879 46.24 3.78 -11.02
C ALA A 879 45.60 2.69 -10.15
N GLU A 880 45.61 2.86 -8.82
CA GLU A 880 44.95 1.92 -7.90
C GLU A 880 43.42 1.90 -8.09
N LEU A 881 42.80 3.00 -8.53
CA LEU A 881 41.37 3.01 -8.88
C LEU A 881 41.07 2.25 -10.17
N VAL A 882 42.00 2.16 -11.12
CA VAL A 882 41.83 1.26 -12.28
C VAL A 882 41.81 -0.19 -11.83
N ASP A 883 42.62 -0.57 -10.83
CA ASP A 883 42.56 -1.91 -10.23
C ASP A 883 41.21 -2.16 -9.54
N GLU A 884 40.60 -1.13 -8.95
CA GLU A 884 39.27 -1.22 -8.32
C GLU A 884 38.12 -1.43 -9.30
N LEU A 885 38.26 -0.99 -10.56
CA LEU A 885 37.30 -1.31 -11.63
C LEU A 885 37.21 -2.81 -11.90
N GLN A 886 38.25 -3.58 -11.53
CA GLN A 886 38.30 -5.04 -11.70
C GLN A 886 37.66 -5.80 -10.53
N SER A 887 37.12 -5.09 -9.53
CA SER A 887 36.43 -5.70 -8.40
C SER A 887 35.16 -6.44 -8.85
N GLY A 888 34.89 -7.62 -8.27
CA GLY A 888 33.61 -8.33 -8.44
C GLY A 888 32.41 -7.62 -7.82
N ASN A 889 32.63 -6.63 -6.95
CA ASN A 889 31.60 -5.81 -6.31
C ASN A 889 31.27 -4.55 -7.14
N GLY A 890 30.03 -4.45 -7.62
CA GLY A 890 29.53 -3.32 -8.43
C GLY A 890 29.62 -1.95 -7.75
N TRP A 891 29.50 -1.85 -6.43
CA TRP A 891 29.68 -0.57 -5.73
C TRP A 891 31.11 -0.05 -5.85
N ARG A 892 32.11 -0.93 -5.74
CA ARG A 892 33.53 -0.56 -5.89
C ARG A 892 33.82 -0.10 -7.31
N ARG A 893 33.27 -0.81 -8.31
CA ARG A 893 33.40 -0.43 -9.73
C ARG A 893 32.80 0.94 -10.01
N ASP A 894 31.56 1.18 -9.58
CA ASP A 894 30.87 2.45 -9.81
C ASP A 894 31.55 3.61 -9.09
N THR A 895 32.02 3.38 -7.85
CA THR A 895 32.73 4.41 -7.08
C THR A 895 34.10 4.72 -7.68
N ALA A 896 34.84 3.71 -8.12
CA ALA A 896 36.12 3.90 -8.81
C ALA A 896 35.96 4.63 -10.14
N GLN A 897 34.97 4.26 -10.96
CA GLN A 897 34.63 4.99 -12.19
C GLN A 897 34.32 6.46 -11.88
N ARG A 898 33.44 6.72 -10.91
CA ARG A 898 33.09 8.09 -10.51
C ARG A 898 34.33 8.90 -10.16
N LEU A 899 35.17 8.38 -9.26
CA LEU A 899 36.38 9.08 -8.82
C LEU A 899 37.39 9.31 -9.97
N LEU A 900 37.54 8.35 -10.89
CA LEU A 900 38.40 8.50 -12.07
C LEU A 900 37.91 9.61 -13.00
N ILE A 901 36.60 9.63 -13.30
CA ILE A 901 35.97 10.68 -14.10
C ILE A 901 36.11 12.04 -13.42
N GLU A 902 35.84 12.10 -12.11
CA GLU A 902 35.93 13.33 -11.32
C GLU A 902 37.35 13.92 -11.31
N ARG A 903 38.38 13.06 -11.31
CA ARG A 903 39.80 13.45 -11.32
C ARG A 903 40.31 13.86 -12.70
N GLY A 904 39.75 13.30 -13.78
CA GLY A 904 40.17 13.62 -15.14
C GLY A 904 41.63 13.25 -15.47
N ASP A 905 42.20 12.27 -14.77
CA ASP A 905 43.62 11.93 -14.88
C ASP A 905 43.93 11.18 -16.18
N ALA A 906 44.58 11.86 -17.12
CA ALA A 906 44.91 11.27 -18.42
C ALA A 906 45.97 10.17 -18.35
N SER A 907 46.71 10.02 -17.24
CA SER A 907 47.79 9.03 -17.12
C SER A 907 47.27 7.59 -17.11
N VAL A 908 46.01 7.37 -16.75
CA VAL A 908 45.40 6.03 -16.66
C VAL A 908 44.74 5.56 -17.96
N VAL A 909 44.66 6.42 -18.99
CA VAL A 909 43.94 6.11 -20.25
C VAL A 909 44.48 4.84 -20.90
N ALA A 910 45.80 4.65 -20.96
CA ALA A 910 46.40 3.45 -21.54
C ALA A 910 45.98 2.17 -20.77
N SER A 911 45.97 2.21 -19.44
CA SER A 911 45.54 1.09 -18.61
C SER A 911 44.05 0.81 -18.75
N LEU A 912 43.23 1.84 -18.90
CA LEU A 912 41.79 1.71 -19.14
C LEU A 912 41.50 1.11 -20.51
N VAL A 913 42.24 1.50 -21.56
CA VAL A 913 42.13 0.89 -22.90
C VAL A 913 42.51 -0.59 -22.85
N GLU A 914 43.61 -0.93 -22.17
CA GLU A 914 44.02 -2.33 -21.97
C GLU A 914 42.95 -3.13 -21.24
N THR A 915 42.38 -2.57 -20.16
CA THR A 915 41.32 -3.23 -19.40
C THR A 915 40.04 -3.38 -20.23
N ALA A 916 39.64 -2.36 -20.98
CA ALA A 916 38.45 -2.39 -21.81
C ALA A 916 38.55 -3.44 -22.92
N THR A 917 39.73 -3.64 -23.51
CA THR A 917 39.91 -4.50 -24.70
C THR A 917 40.37 -5.93 -24.39
N HIS A 918 41.08 -6.16 -23.29
CA HIS A 918 41.73 -7.46 -23.02
C HIS A 918 41.31 -8.14 -21.71
N HIS A 919 40.55 -7.47 -20.83
CA HIS A 919 40.17 -8.08 -19.56
C HIS A 919 39.20 -9.26 -19.77
N ALA A 920 39.37 -10.36 -19.01
CA ALA A 920 38.61 -11.59 -19.22
C ALA A 920 37.10 -11.45 -18.94
N GLN A 921 36.72 -10.67 -17.92
CA GLN A 921 35.32 -10.49 -17.53
C GLN A 921 34.63 -9.35 -18.30
N PRO A 922 33.46 -9.59 -18.94
CA PRO A 922 32.76 -8.61 -19.76
C PRO A 922 32.29 -7.36 -19.00
N ASN A 923 31.77 -7.50 -17.78
CA ASN A 923 31.30 -6.36 -16.97
C ASN A 923 32.43 -5.39 -16.61
N ILE A 924 33.65 -5.89 -16.42
CA ILE A 924 34.84 -5.06 -16.19
C ILE A 924 35.25 -4.33 -17.47
N ARG A 925 35.18 -5.00 -18.64
CA ARG A 925 35.41 -4.35 -19.95
C ARG A 925 34.42 -3.20 -20.18
N VAL A 926 33.14 -3.44 -19.90
CA VAL A 926 32.08 -2.42 -19.95
C VAL A 926 32.38 -1.24 -19.04
N GLN A 927 32.70 -1.48 -17.77
CA GLN A 927 32.98 -0.39 -16.83
C GLN A 927 34.22 0.44 -17.23
N ALA A 928 35.28 -0.20 -17.74
CA ALA A 928 36.46 0.49 -18.24
C ALA A 928 36.15 1.34 -19.48
N MET A 929 35.37 0.81 -20.43
CA MET A 929 34.86 1.54 -21.59
C MET A 929 34.00 2.75 -21.17
N SER A 930 33.09 2.56 -20.22
CA SER A 930 32.27 3.63 -19.65
C SER A 930 33.11 4.72 -18.97
N THR A 931 34.19 4.33 -18.29
CA THR A 931 35.14 5.27 -17.68
C THR A 931 35.88 6.07 -18.76
N LEU A 932 36.32 5.44 -19.86
CA LEU A 932 36.92 6.13 -21.00
C LEU A 932 35.95 7.11 -21.67
N ALA A 933 34.67 6.73 -21.80
CA ALA A 933 33.64 7.61 -22.32
C ALA A 933 33.42 8.84 -21.41
N GLY A 934 33.32 8.63 -20.10
CA GLY A 934 33.17 9.72 -19.13
C GLY A 934 34.38 10.66 -19.02
N LEU A 935 35.56 10.20 -19.45
CA LEU A 935 36.78 11.00 -19.57
C LEU A 935 36.91 11.75 -20.91
N ASP A 936 35.95 11.58 -21.82
CA ASP A 936 36.03 12.02 -23.22
C ASP A 936 37.31 11.49 -23.92
N ARG A 937 37.63 10.21 -23.69
CA ARG A 937 38.83 9.50 -24.23
C ARG A 937 38.52 8.18 -24.92
N LEU A 938 37.25 7.83 -25.10
CA LEU A 938 36.85 6.69 -25.91
C LEU A 938 36.91 7.07 -27.40
N VAL A 939 37.97 6.64 -28.08
CA VAL A 939 38.28 6.99 -29.49
C VAL A 939 38.00 5.81 -30.43
N PRO A 940 37.84 6.04 -31.75
CA PRO A 940 37.53 4.98 -32.72
C PRO A 940 38.48 3.78 -32.67
N GLU A 941 39.79 4.01 -32.43
CA GLU A 941 40.80 2.95 -32.36
C GLU A 941 40.59 1.99 -31.19
N THR A 942 39.90 2.43 -30.13
CA THR A 942 39.48 1.59 -29.00
C THR A 942 38.06 1.06 -29.19
N LEU A 943 37.17 1.87 -29.74
CA LEU A 943 35.74 1.54 -29.86
C LEU A 943 35.44 0.49 -30.93
N VAL A 944 36.10 0.55 -32.09
CA VAL A 944 35.88 -0.43 -33.18
C VAL A 944 36.21 -1.87 -32.74
N PRO A 945 37.32 -2.15 -32.04
CA PRO A 945 37.55 -3.47 -31.44
C PRO A 945 36.44 -3.92 -30.48
N LEU A 946 35.87 -3.01 -29.67
CA LEU A 946 34.81 -3.33 -28.71
C LEU A 946 33.46 -3.62 -29.39
N LEU A 947 33.21 -3.01 -30.56
CA LEU A 947 32.06 -3.37 -31.41
C LEU A 947 32.20 -4.78 -32.01
N ALA A 948 33.41 -5.34 -32.03
CA ALA A 948 33.70 -6.69 -32.51
C ALA A 948 34.03 -7.68 -31.38
N ASP A 949 33.70 -7.34 -30.11
CA ASP A 949 33.92 -8.21 -28.95
C ASP A 949 33.11 -9.51 -29.07
N ASP A 950 33.62 -10.60 -28.49
CA ASP A 950 32.95 -11.90 -28.51
C ASP A 950 31.72 -11.93 -27.59
N ASP A 951 31.64 -11.04 -26.60
CA ASP A 951 30.52 -10.96 -25.65
C ASP A 951 29.43 -9.97 -26.11
N PRO A 952 28.18 -10.44 -26.34
CA PRO A 952 27.09 -9.59 -26.81
C PRO A 952 26.78 -8.38 -25.91
N GLN A 953 26.99 -8.50 -24.59
CA GLN A 953 26.71 -7.41 -23.67
C GLN A 953 27.73 -6.27 -23.80
N VAL A 954 28.99 -6.60 -24.08
CA VAL A 954 30.04 -5.59 -24.37
C VAL A 954 29.69 -4.86 -25.66
N VAL A 955 29.37 -5.61 -26.73
CA VAL A 955 28.99 -5.05 -28.03
C VAL A 955 27.78 -4.11 -27.88
N ARG A 956 26.74 -4.54 -27.14
CA ARG A 956 25.55 -3.73 -26.89
C ARG A 956 25.86 -2.40 -26.21
N VAL A 957 26.75 -2.39 -25.21
CA VAL A 957 27.14 -1.14 -24.54
C VAL A 957 28.06 -0.29 -25.45
N ALA A 958 28.93 -0.91 -26.24
CA ALA A 958 29.79 -0.23 -27.20
C ALA A 958 28.99 0.48 -28.30
N ILE A 959 27.89 -0.13 -28.78
CA ILE A 959 26.94 0.51 -29.69
C ILE A 959 26.40 1.82 -29.09
N ARG A 960 25.92 1.80 -27.84
CA ARG A 960 25.42 3.02 -27.16
C ARG A 960 26.48 4.12 -27.07
N PHE A 961 27.71 3.78 -26.67
CA PHE A 961 28.78 4.77 -26.57
C PHE A 961 29.31 5.24 -27.94
N SER A 962 28.92 4.58 -29.03
CA SER A 962 29.23 4.99 -30.41
C SER A 962 28.32 6.11 -30.93
N GLU A 963 27.17 6.36 -30.31
CA GLU A 963 26.16 7.34 -30.76
C GLU A 963 26.74 8.74 -30.99
N SER A 964 27.60 9.22 -30.08
CA SER A 964 28.23 10.55 -30.20
C SER A 964 29.29 10.65 -31.31
N GLN A 965 29.72 9.51 -31.87
CA GLN A 965 30.75 9.39 -32.89
C GLN A 965 30.25 8.64 -34.14
N ILE A 966 28.92 8.48 -34.28
CA ILE A 966 28.32 7.60 -35.28
C ILE A 966 28.60 8.05 -36.72
N GLU A 967 28.87 9.34 -36.94
CA GLU A 967 29.22 9.89 -38.25
C GLU A 967 30.68 9.60 -38.66
N ASN A 968 31.47 8.96 -37.81
CA ASN A 968 32.79 8.46 -38.21
C ASN A 968 32.61 7.24 -39.15
N PRO A 969 33.18 7.25 -40.37
CA PRO A 969 32.98 6.18 -41.34
C PRO A 969 33.41 4.78 -40.86
N GLU A 970 34.46 4.67 -40.05
CA GLU A 970 34.95 3.39 -39.53
C GLU A 970 33.97 2.84 -38.48
N ILE A 971 33.46 3.71 -37.60
CA ILE A 971 32.45 3.36 -36.60
C ILE A 971 31.14 2.97 -37.27
N LEU A 972 30.63 3.79 -38.19
CA LEU A 972 29.38 3.49 -38.89
C LEU A 972 29.47 2.16 -39.64
N SER A 973 30.57 1.91 -40.35
CA SER A 973 30.80 0.64 -41.04
C SER A 973 30.83 -0.56 -40.07
N ALA A 974 31.45 -0.39 -38.90
CA ALA A 974 31.48 -1.44 -37.87
C ALA A 974 30.08 -1.70 -37.28
N LEU A 975 29.32 -0.64 -36.98
CA LEU A 975 27.93 -0.73 -36.51
C LEU A 975 27.04 -1.43 -37.54
N CYS A 976 27.09 -1.02 -38.80
CA CYS A 976 26.27 -1.61 -39.86
C CYS A 976 26.55 -3.11 -40.07
N ALA A 977 27.78 -3.57 -39.82
CA ALA A 977 28.12 -5.00 -39.88
C ALA A 977 27.42 -5.84 -38.79
N LEU A 978 27.00 -5.22 -37.69
CA LEU A 978 26.30 -5.89 -36.58
C LEU A 978 24.83 -6.20 -36.88
N SER A 979 24.29 -5.79 -38.05
CA SER A 979 22.94 -6.18 -38.49
C SER A 979 22.75 -7.69 -38.59
N GLN A 980 23.85 -8.42 -38.82
CA GLN A 980 23.88 -9.87 -38.91
C GLN A 980 24.28 -10.56 -37.59
N HIS A 981 24.45 -9.80 -36.50
CA HIS A 981 24.83 -10.34 -35.21
C HIS A 981 23.79 -11.36 -34.73
N HIS A 982 24.23 -12.45 -34.09
CA HIS A 982 23.36 -13.55 -33.70
C HIS A 982 22.41 -13.18 -32.55
N ASP A 983 22.89 -12.36 -31.60
CA ASP A 983 22.14 -11.89 -30.45
C ASP A 983 21.13 -10.78 -30.82
N LEU A 984 19.88 -10.94 -30.39
CA LEU A 984 18.77 -10.00 -30.66
C LEU A 984 18.96 -8.65 -29.94
N GLN A 985 19.50 -8.63 -28.73
CA GLN A 985 19.69 -7.40 -27.96
C GLN A 985 20.76 -6.50 -28.58
N VAL A 986 21.77 -7.09 -29.23
CA VAL A 986 22.76 -6.35 -30.03
C VAL A 986 22.09 -5.70 -31.23
N ARG A 987 21.29 -6.45 -31.99
CA ARG A 987 20.55 -5.91 -33.15
C ARG A 987 19.53 -4.84 -32.74
N TYR A 988 18.86 -5.04 -31.62
CA TYR A 988 17.90 -4.10 -31.05
C TYR A 988 18.57 -2.78 -30.67
N GLN A 989 19.68 -2.83 -29.94
CA GLN A 989 20.43 -1.62 -29.60
C GLN A 989 21.03 -0.94 -30.84
N LEU A 990 21.46 -1.72 -31.83
CA LEU A 990 21.88 -1.18 -33.13
C LEU A 990 20.75 -0.39 -33.79
N ALA A 991 19.54 -0.94 -33.85
CA ALA A 991 18.38 -0.26 -34.42
C ALA A 991 18.11 1.08 -33.70
N LEU A 992 18.19 1.12 -32.37
CA LEU A 992 18.06 2.35 -31.59
C LEU A 992 19.16 3.37 -31.89
N SER A 993 20.42 2.94 -31.94
CA SER A 993 21.55 3.86 -32.08
C SER A 993 21.72 4.38 -33.51
N LEU A 994 21.33 3.63 -34.54
CA LEU A 994 21.38 4.08 -35.94
C LEU A 994 20.51 5.33 -36.23
N GLY A 995 19.53 5.64 -35.37
CA GLY A 995 18.74 6.86 -35.47
C GLY A 995 19.54 8.15 -35.26
N GLU A 996 20.75 8.07 -34.72
CA GLU A 996 21.67 9.22 -34.60
C GLU A 996 22.44 9.51 -35.91
N SER A 997 22.49 8.56 -36.85
CA SER A 997 23.18 8.72 -38.13
C SER A 997 22.25 9.28 -39.21
N ARG A 998 22.78 10.10 -40.11
CA ARG A 998 22.07 10.60 -41.29
C ARG A 998 22.52 9.98 -42.61
N GLU A 999 23.42 9.01 -42.55
CA GLU A 999 23.99 8.36 -43.73
C GLU A 999 23.04 7.30 -44.32
N ALA A 1000 23.04 7.17 -45.65
CA ALA A 1000 22.15 6.26 -46.36
C ALA A 1000 22.34 4.79 -45.96
N LEU A 1001 23.56 4.41 -45.57
CA LEU A 1001 23.87 3.05 -45.10
C LEU A 1001 23.09 2.69 -43.82
N ALA A 1002 22.81 3.67 -42.95
CA ALA A 1002 22.00 3.44 -41.74
C ALA A 1002 20.55 3.08 -42.12
N ALA A 1003 19.99 3.73 -43.14
CA ALA A 1003 18.65 3.40 -43.65
C ALA A 1003 18.58 1.97 -44.20
N GLU A 1004 19.57 1.55 -44.99
CA GLU A 1004 19.63 0.18 -45.53
C GLU A 1004 19.62 -0.86 -44.41
N VAL A 1005 20.46 -0.66 -43.38
CA VAL A 1005 20.53 -1.57 -42.23
C VAL A 1005 19.27 -1.57 -41.37
N LEU A 1006 18.68 -0.40 -41.14
CA LEU A 1006 17.42 -0.30 -40.38
C LEU A 1006 16.30 -1.10 -41.07
N LEU A 1007 16.23 -1.08 -42.41
CA LEU A 1007 15.27 -1.90 -43.14
C LEU A 1007 15.58 -3.40 -43.03
N ASP A 1008 16.86 -3.79 -43.16
CA ASP A 1008 17.26 -5.19 -43.00
C ASP A 1008 16.85 -5.74 -41.63
N LEU A 1009 17.03 -4.95 -40.56
CA LEU A 1009 16.59 -5.29 -39.21
C LEU A 1009 15.06 -5.39 -39.12
N ALA A 1010 14.35 -4.43 -39.71
CA ALA A 1010 12.89 -4.40 -39.72
C ALA A 1010 12.30 -5.65 -40.37
N LEU A 1011 12.85 -6.08 -41.50
CA LEU A 1011 12.37 -7.26 -42.25
C LEU A 1011 12.75 -8.57 -41.58
N ARG A 1012 13.94 -8.63 -40.96
CA ARG A 1012 14.46 -9.84 -40.32
C ARG A 1012 13.71 -10.20 -39.03
N ASP A 1013 13.42 -9.19 -38.22
CA ASP A 1013 12.96 -9.35 -36.83
C ASP A 1013 11.57 -8.70 -36.62
N ASP A 1014 10.74 -8.59 -37.67
CA ASP A 1014 9.43 -7.91 -37.67
C ASP A 1014 8.43 -8.47 -36.63
N ASP A 1015 8.59 -9.75 -36.28
CA ASP A 1015 7.74 -10.42 -35.27
C ASP A 1015 8.01 -9.90 -33.84
N ASP A 1016 9.15 -9.25 -33.59
CA ASP A 1016 9.46 -8.66 -32.29
C ASP A 1016 8.96 -7.20 -32.20
N PRO A 1017 7.99 -6.91 -31.32
CA PRO A 1017 7.38 -5.58 -31.24
C PRO A 1017 8.37 -4.49 -30.77
N TRP A 1018 9.42 -4.86 -30.03
CA TRP A 1018 10.44 -3.92 -29.57
C TRP A 1018 11.41 -3.58 -30.67
N MET A 1019 11.81 -4.56 -31.49
CA MET A 1019 12.62 -4.29 -32.67
C MET A 1019 11.89 -3.34 -33.61
N ARG A 1020 10.61 -3.59 -33.89
CA ARG A 1020 9.79 -2.70 -34.71
C ARG A 1020 9.75 -1.28 -34.14
N ALA A 1021 9.52 -1.14 -32.83
CA ALA A 1021 9.55 0.15 -32.16
C ALA A 1021 10.92 0.85 -32.24
N ALA A 1022 12.03 0.10 -32.11
CA ALA A 1022 13.38 0.64 -32.22
C ALA A 1022 13.69 1.14 -33.64
N VAL A 1023 13.35 0.35 -34.66
CA VAL A 1023 13.48 0.77 -36.06
C VAL A 1023 12.67 2.02 -36.33
N LEU A 1024 11.40 2.05 -35.92
CA LEU A 1024 10.51 3.18 -36.16
C LEU A 1024 10.95 4.45 -35.41
N SER A 1025 11.44 4.31 -34.17
CA SER A 1025 12.08 5.40 -33.43
C SER A 1025 13.21 6.03 -34.24
N SER A 1026 14.04 5.20 -34.87
CA SER A 1026 15.19 5.62 -35.69
C SER A 1026 14.86 5.92 -37.16
N ALA A 1027 13.61 5.74 -37.59
CA ALA A 1027 13.22 5.87 -38.99
C ALA A 1027 13.07 7.33 -39.45
N VAL A 1028 12.82 8.28 -38.56
CA VAL A 1028 12.51 9.69 -38.92
C VAL A 1028 13.53 10.34 -39.88
N PRO A 1029 14.85 10.29 -39.64
CA PRO A 1029 15.83 10.86 -40.59
C PRO A 1029 15.88 10.12 -41.94
N HIS A 1030 15.37 8.89 -42.00
CA HIS A 1030 15.50 7.96 -43.13
C HIS A 1030 14.16 7.54 -43.76
N ALA A 1031 13.05 8.13 -43.34
CA ALA A 1031 11.72 7.57 -43.55
C ALA A 1031 11.39 7.37 -45.04
N ASP A 1032 11.70 8.35 -45.87
CA ASP A 1032 11.51 8.31 -47.32
C ASP A 1032 12.36 7.22 -48.00
N ALA A 1033 13.60 7.03 -47.53
CA ALA A 1033 14.51 6.00 -48.03
C ALA A 1033 14.03 4.60 -47.62
N LEU A 1034 13.72 4.41 -46.34
CA LEU A 1034 13.17 3.16 -45.79
C LEU A 1034 11.91 2.75 -46.52
N LEU A 1035 10.97 3.67 -46.71
CA LEU A 1035 9.75 3.42 -47.46
C LEU A 1035 10.05 3.04 -48.91
N THR A 1036 10.92 3.78 -49.59
CA THR A 1036 11.31 3.47 -50.97
C THR A 1036 11.92 2.07 -51.11
N HIS A 1037 12.80 1.68 -50.19
CA HIS A 1037 13.44 0.36 -50.18
C HIS A 1037 12.45 -0.75 -49.82
N LEU A 1038 11.56 -0.55 -48.83
CA LEU A 1038 10.50 -1.51 -48.51
C LEU A 1038 9.57 -1.72 -49.71
N LEU A 1039 9.19 -0.64 -50.39
CA LEU A 1039 8.38 -0.71 -51.61
C LEU A 1039 9.10 -1.42 -52.76
N ALA A 1040 10.44 -1.46 -52.80
CA ALA A 1040 11.20 -2.21 -53.79
C ALA A 1040 11.01 -3.73 -53.64
N SER A 1041 10.72 -4.22 -52.44
CA SER A 1041 10.49 -5.64 -52.11
C SER A 1041 9.01 -6.06 -52.25
N GLU A 1042 8.40 -5.82 -53.42
CA GLU A 1042 6.95 -5.97 -53.64
C GLU A 1042 6.36 -7.33 -53.26
N GLY A 1043 7.14 -8.41 -53.36
CA GLY A 1043 6.71 -9.77 -53.03
C GLY A 1043 6.48 -10.02 -51.54
N GLU A 1044 7.02 -9.17 -50.67
CA GLU A 1044 7.00 -9.34 -49.21
C GLU A 1044 6.10 -8.30 -48.51
N LEU A 1045 5.67 -7.24 -49.20
CA LEU A 1045 4.84 -6.15 -48.64
C LEU A 1045 3.55 -6.63 -47.96
N ALA A 1046 2.95 -7.72 -48.44
CA ALA A 1046 1.75 -8.27 -47.83
C ALA A 1046 2.01 -8.78 -46.40
N ASN A 1047 3.23 -9.25 -46.12
CA ASN A 1047 3.64 -9.76 -44.82
C ASN A 1047 4.04 -8.63 -43.85
N HIS A 1048 4.34 -7.44 -44.36
CA HIS A 1048 4.82 -6.28 -43.57
C HIS A 1048 3.84 -5.11 -43.62
N SER A 1049 2.53 -5.41 -43.57
CA SER A 1049 1.47 -4.41 -43.71
C SER A 1049 1.49 -3.37 -42.59
N ASP A 1050 1.88 -3.73 -41.36
CA ASP A 1050 1.97 -2.79 -40.24
C ASP A 1050 3.14 -1.82 -40.43
N LEU A 1051 4.33 -2.36 -40.69
CA LEU A 1051 5.55 -1.59 -40.95
C LEU A 1051 5.36 -0.60 -42.12
N LEU A 1052 4.66 -1.01 -43.19
CA LEU A 1052 4.34 -0.12 -44.30
C LEU A 1052 3.51 1.08 -43.85
N GLN A 1053 2.44 0.86 -43.08
CA GLN A 1053 1.57 1.93 -42.59
C GLN A 1053 2.34 2.88 -41.67
N GLU A 1054 3.15 2.35 -40.76
CA GLU A 1054 3.94 3.10 -39.79
C GLU A 1054 5.04 3.94 -40.47
N LEU A 1055 5.74 3.38 -41.47
CA LEU A 1055 6.72 4.11 -42.28
C LEU A 1055 6.08 5.17 -43.17
N VAL A 1056 4.88 4.92 -43.72
CA VAL A 1056 4.12 5.95 -44.44
C VAL A 1056 3.84 7.11 -43.50
N VAL A 1057 3.27 6.86 -42.32
CA VAL A 1057 2.96 7.91 -41.34
C VAL A 1057 4.23 8.66 -40.89
N THR A 1058 5.34 7.94 -40.72
CA THR A 1058 6.65 8.53 -40.38
C THR A 1058 7.20 9.41 -41.52
N SER A 1059 7.06 9.00 -42.78
CA SER A 1059 7.48 9.75 -43.99
C SER A 1059 6.66 11.03 -44.21
N LEU A 1060 5.39 11.04 -43.79
CA LEU A 1060 4.57 12.25 -43.76
C LEU A 1060 5.15 13.28 -42.78
N GLY A 1061 5.54 12.81 -41.60
CA GLY A 1061 6.13 13.61 -40.53
C GLY A 1061 5.27 14.81 -40.14
N ASP A 1062 5.91 15.94 -39.84
CA ASP A 1062 5.21 17.16 -39.44
C ASP A 1062 4.53 17.92 -40.59
N ASN A 1063 4.88 17.63 -41.84
CA ASN A 1063 4.29 18.27 -43.01
C ASN A 1063 3.47 17.23 -43.79
N VAL A 1064 2.31 16.89 -43.24
CA VAL A 1064 1.41 15.88 -43.83
C VAL A 1064 1.09 16.21 -45.29
N THR A 1065 0.71 17.46 -45.59
CA THR A 1065 0.47 17.91 -46.97
C THR A 1065 1.60 17.58 -47.93
N GLY A 1066 2.81 18.07 -47.64
CA GLY A 1066 3.97 17.84 -48.51
C GLY A 1066 4.41 16.39 -48.54
N GLY A 1067 4.20 15.66 -47.44
CA GLY A 1067 4.47 14.23 -47.32
C GLY A 1067 3.56 13.37 -48.20
N VAL A 1068 2.26 13.68 -48.26
CA VAL A 1068 1.29 12.93 -49.06
C VAL A 1068 1.69 12.92 -50.53
N TYR A 1069 2.14 14.06 -51.07
CA TYR A 1069 2.67 14.13 -52.44
C TYR A 1069 3.89 13.22 -52.65
N ARG A 1070 4.86 13.22 -51.71
CA ARG A 1070 6.06 12.37 -51.81
C ARG A 1070 5.70 10.89 -51.78
N VAL A 1071 4.86 10.47 -50.83
CA VAL A 1071 4.40 9.08 -50.71
C VAL A 1071 3.61 8.66 -51.95
N LEU A 1072 2.69 9.50 -52.43
CA LEU A 1072 1.93 9.24 -53.65
C LEU A 1072 2.83 9.04 -54.85
N LYS A 1073 3.84 9.90 -55.01
CA LYS A 1073 4.85 9.74 -56.05
C LYS A 1073 5.57 8.40 -55.91
N MET A 1074 6.02 8.00 -54.72
CA MET A 1074 6.69 6.71 -54.50
C MET A 1074 5.82 5.50 -54.87
N ILE A 1075 4.54 5.50 -54.47
CA ILE A 1075 3.63 4.37 -54.72
C ILE A 1075 3.07 4.35 -56.15
N THR A 1076 3.19 5.46 -56.91
CA THR A 1076 2.69 5.58 -58.29
C THR A 1076 3.79 5.61 -59.37
N ASP A 1077 5.03 6.01 -59.06
CA ASP A 1077 6.16 6.05 -60.00
C ASP A 1077 6.54 4.65 -60.53
N LYS A 1078 6.13 3.58 -59.85
CA LYS A 1078 6.26 2.18 -60.30
C LYS A 1078 5.25 1.76 -61.38
N GLN A 1079 4.76 2.69 -62.21
CA GLN A 1079 3.93 2.37 -63.37
C GLN A 1079 4.72 1.62 -64.46
N SER A 1080 4.84 0.31 -64.27
CA SER A 1080 5.06 -0.67 -65.33
C SER A 1080 3.79 -1.53 -65.45
N GLU A 1081 2.89 -1.15 -66.36
CA GLU A 1081 1.90 -2.00 -67.05
C GLU A 1081 1.12 -3.07 -66.23
N GLY A 1082 0.67 -2.80 -64.99
CA GLY A 1082 -0.08 -3.77 -64.18
C GLY A 1082 -1.23 -3.19 -63.34
N ASP A 1083 -2.14 -4.08 -62.88
CA ASP A 1083 -3.27 -3.77 -61.98
C ASP A 1083 -2.80 -3.20 -60.63
N ILE A 1084 -3.55 -2.22 -60.08
CA ILE A 1084 -3.34 -1.62 -58.75
C ILE A 1084 -3.36 -2.70 -57.67
N LYS A 1085 -2.37 -2.66 -56.77
CA LYS A 1085 -2.15 -3.66 -55.71
C LYS A 1085 -2.77 -3.21 -54.38
N ALA A 1086 -3.11 -4.19 -53.54
CA ALA A 1086 -3.70 -3.94 -52.21
C ALA A 1086 -2.80 -3.07 -51.32
N TRP A 1087 -1.48 -3.26 -51.37
CA TRP A 1087 -0.54 -2.45 -50.58
C TRP A 1087 -0.52 -0.97 -50.98
N GLN A 1088 -0.81 -0.63 -52.26
CA GLN A 1088 -0.90 0.77 -52.71
C GLN A 1088 -2.12 1.46 -52.09
N LEU A 1089 -3.23 0.72 -51.98
CA LEU A 1089 -4.43 1.21 -51.30
C LEU A 1089 -4.21 1.35 -49.79
N LEU A 1090 -3.47 0.42 -49.19
CA LEU A 1090 -3.10 0.50 -47.78
C LEU A 1090 -2.25 1.74 -47.48
N ALA A 1091 -1.20 1.99 -48.28
CA ALA A 1091 -0.36 3.17 -48.14
C ALA A 1091 -1.15 4.48 -48.30
N LEU A 1092 -2.05 4.55 -49.30
CA LEU A 1092 -2.93 5.71 -49.46
C LEU A 1092 -3.89 5.85 -48.28
N ASN A 1093 -4.42 4.75 -47.72
CA ASN A 1093 -5.32 4.81 -46.58
C ASN A 1093 -4.60 5.37 -45.34
N SER A 1094 -3.34 5.00 -45.10
CA SER A 1094 -2.52 5.59 -44.03
C SER A 1094 -2.28 7.08 -44.23
N CYS A 1095 -2.03 7.53 -45.46
CA CYS A 1095 -2.00 8.96 -45.79
C CYS A 1095 -3.31 9.65 -45.41
N MET A 1096 -4.45 9.07 -45.80
CA MET A 1096 -5.77 9.63 -45.51
C MET A 1096 -6.08 9.64 -44.01
N GLU A 1097 -5.65 8.64 -43.25
CA GLU A 1097 -5.76 8.62 -41.80
C GLU A 1097 -4.95 9.74 -41.13
N ALA A 1098 -3.70 9.95 -41.56
CA ALA A 1098 -2.87 11.02 -41.04
C ALA A 1098 -3.45 12.42 -41.32
N VAL A 1099 -3.97 12.63 -42.54
CA VAL A 1099 -4.69 13.86 -42.92
C VAL A 1099 -5.89 14.10 -42.01
N ARG A 1100 -6.71 13.06 -41.79
CA ARG A 1100 -7.89 13.13 -40.91
C ARG A 1100 -7.54 13.43 -39.47
N ARG A 1101 -6.47 12.83 -38.92
CA ARG A 1101 -6.01 13.08 -37.54
C ARG A 1101 -5.60 14.54 -37.31
N ARG A 1102 -5.15 15.24 -38.35
CA ARG A 1102 -4.86 16.69 -38.30
C ARG A 1102 -6.07 17.60 -38.53
N GLY A 1103 -7.24 17.03 -38.81
CA GLY A 1103 -8.44 17.78 -39.12
C GLY A 1103 -8.43 18.45 -40.49
N GLU A 1104 -7.49 18.07 -41.36
CA GLU A 1104 -7.41 18.53 -42.75
C GLU A 1104 -8.27 17.65 -43.66
N THR A 1105 -8.64 18.18 -44.82
CA THR A 1105 -9.38 17.46 -45.86
C THR A 1105 -8.48 17.11 -47.04
N TRP A 1106 -8.82 16.05 -47.77
CA TRP A 1106 -8.15 15.71 -49.03
C TRP A 1106 -8.06 16.91 -49.99
N THR A 1107 -9.15 17.69 -50.10
CA THR A 1107 -9.20 18.88 -50.95
C THR A 1107 -8.17 19.94 -50.53
N GLU A 1108 -8.00 20.17 -49.23
CA GLU A 1108 -6.99 21.11 -48.73
C GLU A 1108 -5.57 20.63 -49.02
N VAL A 1109 -5.31 19.33 -48.85
CA VAL A 1109 -4.01 18.71 -49.17
C VAL A 1109 -3.72 18.76 -50.68
N ALA A 1110 -4.70 18.44 -51.52
CA ALA A 1110 -4.56 18.49 -52.97
C ALA A 1110 -4.31 19.91 -53.50
N ASN A 1111 -4.83 20.94 -52.82
CA ASN A 1111 -4.75 22.34 -53.25
C ASN A 1111 -3.53 23.11 -52.69
N SER A 1112 -2.82 22.57 -51.69
CA SER A 1112 -1.77 23.29 -50.95
C SER A 1112 -0.34 23.12 -51.50
N VAL A 1113 -0.16 22.28 -52.52
CA VAL A 1113 1.14 22.10 -53.20
C VAL A 1113 1.21 23.04 -54.42
N GLY A 1114 1.93 24.17 -54.28
CA GLY A 1114 1.96 25.25 -55.28
C GLY A 1114 2.37 24.83 -56.71
N GLU A 1115 1.75 25.46 -57.72
CA GLU A 1115 1.82 25.23 -59.20
C GLU A 1115 1.63 23.78 -59.70
N ASP A 1116 1.62 22.77 -58.82
CA ASP A 1116 1.48 21.33 -59.10
C ASP A 1116 0.10 20.78 -58.70
N GLU A 1117 -0.93 21.64 -58.58
CA GLU A 1117 -2.35 21.32 -58.33
C GLU A 1117 -2.90 20.17 -59.19
N ARG A 1118 -2.28 19.91 -60.35
CA ARG A 1118 -2.67 18.85 -61.29
C ARG A 1118 -1.98 17.51 -61.06
N THR A 1119 -1.04 17.38 -60.13
CA THR A 1119 -0.15 16.22 -60.07
C THR A 1119 -0.54 15.24 -58.95
N THR A 1120 -0.85 15.73 -57.74
CA THR A 1120 -1.32 14.90 -56.60
C THR A 1120 -2.67 14.22 -56.87
N GLU A 1121 -3.67 14.99 -57.32
CA GLU A 1121 -5.00 14.49 -57.66
C GLU A 1121 -4.95 13.50 -58.84
N VAL A 1122 -4.08 13.76 -59.83
CA VAL A 1122 -3.90 12.85 -60.98
C VAL A 1122 -3.23 11.54 -60.56
N MET A 1123 -2.29 11.56 -59.62
CA MET A 1123 -1.66 10.36 -59.07
C MET A 1123 -2.64 9.53 -58.21
N ALA A 1124 -3.49 10.18 -57.42
CA ALA A 1124 -4.41 9.49 -56.52
C ALA A 1124 -5.67 8.94 -57.22
N ARG A 1125 -6.15 9.59 -58.29
CA ARG A 1125 -7.41 9.21 -58.97
C ARG A 1125 -7.48 7.74 -59.41
N PRO A 1126 -6.43 7.11 -59.98
CA PRO A 1126 -6.45 5.68 -60.27
C PRO A 1126 -6.64 4.80 -59.02
N LEU A 1127 -6.02 5.17 -57.90
CA LEU A 1127 -6.11 4.44 -56.63
C LEU A 1127 -7.52 4.53 -56.03
N PHE A 1128 -8.15 5.71 -56.03
CA PHE A 1128 -9.54 5.87 -55.62
C PHE A 1128 -10.52 5.08 -56.51
N ASN A 1129 -10.27 5.04 -57.82
CA ASN A 1129 -11.08 4.23 -58.74
C ASN A 1129 -10.96 2.73 -58.45
N ALA A 1130 -9.76 2.23 -58.18
CA ALA A 1130 -9.54 0.84 -57.79
C ALA A 1130 -10.16 0.51 -56.44
N ALA A 1131 -10.08 1.42 -55.47
CA ALA A 1131 -10.74 1.27 -54.17
C ALA A 1131 -12.26 1.10 -54.33
N ARG A 1132 -12.92 1.92 -55.17
CA ARG A 1132 -14.36 1.75 -55.47
C ARG A 1132 -14.68 0.39 -56.08
N GLN A 1133 -13.86 -0.08 -57.03
CA GLN A 1133 -14.07 -1.40 -57.66
C GLN A 1133 -13.94 -2.53 -56.65
N ILE A 1134 -12.89 -2.51 -55.81
CA ILE A 1134 -12.65 -3.55 -54.79
C ILE A 1134 -13.71 -3.51 -53.70
N ALA A 1135 -14.08 -2.32 -53.20
CA ALA A 1135 -15.11 -2.19 -52.18
C ALA A 1135 -16.47 -2.75 -52.65
N GLY A 1136 -16.81 -2.55 -53.92
CA GLY A 1136 -18.02 -3.05 -54.57
C GLY A 1136 -17.97 -4.51 -55.04
N ASP A 1137 -16.81 -5.16 -55.05
CA ASP A 1137 -16.68 -6.57 -55.43
C ASP A 1137 -17.01 -7.48 -54.25
N GLU A 1138 -18.20 -8.09 -54.26
CA GLU A 1138 -18.64 -9.04 -53.23
C GLU A 1138 -17.76 -10.30 -53.12
N GLN A 1139 -16.96 -10.61 -54.14
CA GLN A 1139 -16.06 -11.77 -54.15
C GLN A 1139 -14.64 -11.42 -53.66
N ALA A 1140 -14.33 -10.13 -53.46
CA ALA A 1140 -13.03 -9.72 -52.94
C ALA A 1140 -12.88 -10.07 -51.44
N PRO A 1141 -11.66 -10.42 -50.98
CA PRO A 1141 -11.39 -10.66 -49.56
C PRO A 1141 -11.83 -9.50 -48.66
N VAL A 1142 -12.44 -9.82 -47.51
CA VAL A 1142 -13.02 -8.82 -46.59
C VAL A 1142 -11.98 -7.77 -46.16
N ASN A 1143 -10.75 -8.17 -45.86
CA ASN A 1143 -9.67 -7.25 -45.48
C ASN A 1143 -9.31 -6.24 -46.59
N GLN A 1144 -9.26 -6.68 -47.86
CA GLN A 1144 -9.02 -5.79 -49.00
C GLN A 1144 -10.18 -4.80 -49.19
N ARG A 1145 -11.41 -5.28 -49.00
CA ARG A 1145 -12.61 -4.43 -49.04
C ARG A 1145 -12.62 -3.41 -47.92
N VAL A 1146 -12.18 -3.77 -46.71
CA VAL A 1146 -12.08 -2.85 -45.55
C VAL A 1146 -11.11 -1.70 -45.84
N THR A 1147 -9.90 -2.00 -46.33
CA THR A 1147 -8.93 -0.96 -46.72
C THR A 1147 -9.48 -0.07 -47.84
N ALA A 1148 -10.15 -0.66 -48.84
CA ALA A 1148 -10.76 0.08 -49.94
C ALA A 1148 -11.91 1.00 -49.49
N VAL A 1149 -12.74 0.54 -48.54
CA VAL A 1149 -13.83 1.31 -47.94
C VAL A 1149 -13.30 2.56 -47.22
N GLY A 1150 -12.16 2.47 -46.53
CA GLY A 1150 -11.52 3.61 -45.85
C GLY A 1150 -11.12 4.77 -46.77
N LEU A 1151 -10.95 4.50 -48.08
CA LEU A 1151 -10.58 5.48 -49.10
C LEU A 1151 -11.77 6.17 -49.78
N LEU A 1152 -13.00 5.71 -49.54
CA LEU A 1152 -14.18 6.24 -50.21
C LEU A 1152 -14.62 7.59 -49.62
N GLY A 1153 -15.22 8.41 -50.48
CA GLY A 1153 -15.81 9.71 -50.16
C GLY A 1153 -14.81 10.85 -49.91
N GLN A 1154 -13.52 10.58 -50.11
CA GLN A 1154 -12.45 11.57 -50.01
C GLN A 1154 -12.43 12.52 -51.22
N ALA A 1155 -12.63 12.00 -52.43
CA ALA A 1155 -12.63 12.77 -53.68
C ALA A 1155 -13.94 13.54 -53.88
N SER A 1156 -13.84 14.83 -54.21
CA SER A 1156 -14.99 15.75 -54.27
C SER A 1156 -15.98 15.45 -55.40
N ASP A 1157 -15.52 14.84 -56.49
CA ASP A 1157 -16.31 14.48 -57.67
C ASP A 1157 -17.17 13.22 -57.49
N SER A 1158 -16.88 12.42 -56.46
CA SER A 1158 -17.50 11.11 -56.19
C SER A 1158 -18.07 10.97 -54.78
N ARG A 1159 -17.93 12.00 -53.94
CA ARG A 1159 -18.33 11.99 -52.53
C ARG A 1159 -19.78 11.59 -52.27
N GLU A 1160 -20.74 12.08 -53.06
CA GLU A 1160 -22.16 11.78 -52.89
C GLU A 1160 -22.44 10.30 -53.18
N ALA A 1161 -21.94 9.79 -54.31
CA ALA A 1161 -22.08 8.38 -54.69
C ALA A 1161 -21.38 7.43 -53.71
N ASP A 1162 -20.20 7.81 -53.22
CA ASP A 1162 -19.45 7.04 -52.21
C ASP A 1162 -20.20 7.03 -50.87
N SER A 1163 -20.81 8.15 -50.45
CA SER A 1163 -21.59 8.23 -49.21
C SER A 1163 -22.83 7.32 -49.26
N GLU A 1164 -23.55 7.31 -50.38
CA GLU A 1164 -24.69 6.40 -50.59
C GLU A 1164 -24.24 4.93 -50.53
N PHE A 1165 -23.11 4.61 -51.16
CA PHE A 1165 -22.55 3.26 -51.14
C PHE A 1165 -22.12 2.85 -49.73
N LEU A 1166 -21.38 3.70 -49.00
CA LEU A 1166 -20.95 3.44 -47.63
C LEU A 1166 -22.16 3.23 -46.69
N ALA A 1167 -23.21 4.04 -46.82
CA ALA A 1167 -24.45 3.86 -46.06
C ALA A 1167 -25.09 2.49 -46.34
N SER A 1168 -25.05 2.02 -47.60
CA SER A 1168 -25.57 0.69 -47.97
C SER A 1168 -24.78 -0.47 -47.32
N LEU A 1169 -23.52 -0.25 -46.92
CA LEU A 1169 -22.70 -1.26 -46.26
C LEU A 1169 -23.07 -1.45 -44.79
N ILE A 1170 -23.74 -0.48 -44.14
CA ILE A 1170 -24.23 -0.60 -42.76
C ILE A 1170 -25.50 -1.43 -42.74
N SER A 1171 -25.34 -2.73 -42.99
CA SER A 1171 -26.44 -3.69 -43.08
C SER A 1171 -26.07 -5.01 -42.38
N PRO A 1172 -27.03 -5.69 -41.72
CA PRO A 1172 -26.78 -6.98 -41.07
C PRO A 1172 -26.30 -8.09 -42.02
N ARG A 1173 -26.39 -7.89 -43.35
CA ARG A 1173 -25.95 -8.83 -44.38
C ARG A 1173 -24.49 -8.67 -44.79
N VAL A 1174 -23.82 -7.62 -44.31
CA VAL A 1174 -22.41 -7.30 -44.60
C VAL A 1174 -21.56 -7.70 -43.40
N ALA A 1175 -20.30 -8.09 -43.63
CA ALA A 1175 -19.37 -8.44 -42.55
C ALA A 1175 -19.21 -7.28 -41.55
N VAL A 1176 -19.05 -7.59 -40.26
CA VAL A 1176 -19.01 -6.58 -39.17
C VAL A 1176 -17.84 -5.62 -39.37
N GLU A 1177 -16.70 -6.12 -39.81
CA GLU A 1177 -15.47 -5.36 -40.08
C GLU A 1177 -15.70 -4.31 -41.18
N LEU A 1178 -16.46 -4.67 -42.22
CA LEU A 1178 -16.84 -3.74 -43.30
C LEU A 1178 -17.85 -2.69 -42.84
N GLN A 1179 -18.76 -3.06 -41.95
CA GLN A 1179 -19.71 -2.11 -41.34
C GLN A 1179 -18.96 -1.07 -40.50
N ILE A 1180 -18.03 -1.50 -39.64
CA ILE A 1180 -17.18 -0.60 -38.82
C ILE A 1180 -16.35 0.32 -39.72
N ALA A 1181 -15.72 -0.21 -40.77
CA ALA A 1181 -14.97 0.59 -41.73
C ALA A 1181 -15.85 1.62 -42.45
N ALA A 1182 -17.09 1.26 -42.80
CA ALA A 1182 -18.03 2.18 -43.45
C ALA A 1182 -18.51 3.29 -42.51
N VAL A 1183 -18.75 3.00 -41.23
CA VAL A 1183 -19.05 4.01 -40.19
C VAL A 1183 -17.93 5.04 -40.12
N ASN A 1184 -16.68 4.58 -40.04
CA ASN A 1184 -15.51 5.44 -39.98
C ASN A 1184 -15.31 6.27 -41.25
N ALA A 1185 -15.53 5.68 -42.43
CA ALA A 1185 -15.45 6.39 -43.71
C ALA A 1185 -16.54 7.45 -43.86
N LEU A 1186 -17.79 7.15 -43.47
CA LEU A 1186 -18.89 8.13 -43.48
C LEU A 1186 -18.64 9.31 -42.55
N ALA A 1187 -18.13 9.03 -41.34
CA ALA A 1187 -17.76 10.08 -40.39
C ALA A 1187 -16.68 11.01 -40.97
N ALA A 1188 -15.72 10.46 -41.72
CA ALA A 1188 -14.69 11.25 -42.39
C ALA A 1188 -15.23 12.13 -43.53
N CYS A 1189 -16.29 11.71 -44.22
CA CYS A 1189 -16.89 12.45 -45.34
C CYS A 1189 -17.69 13.69 -44.91
N GLN A 1190 -17.98 13.85 -43.61
CA GLN A 1190 -18.79 14.93 -43.04
C GLN A 1190 -20.13 15.12 -43.76
N SER A 1191 -20.84 14.03 -44.08
CA SER A 1191 -22.12 14.09 -44.79
C SER A 1191 -23.22 14.72 -43.92
N ASP A 1192 -23.98 15.65 -44.49
CA ASP A 1192 -25.22 16.13 -43.89
C ASP A 1192 -26.15 14.95 -43.58
N GLY A 1193 -26.70 14.88 -42.35
CA GLY A 1193 -27.57 13.78 -41.94
C GLY A 1193 -26.83 12.48 -41.52
N LEU A 1194 -25.53 12.54 -41.21
CA LEU A 1194 -24.74 11.40 -40.71
C LEU A 1194 -25.40 10.68 -39.53
N VAL A 1195 -25.86 11.42 -38.50
CA VAL A 1195 -26.48 10.83 -37.29
C VAL A 1195 -27.70 9.99 -37.66
N ASN A 1196 -28.58 10.51 -38.52
CA ASN A 1196 -29.75 9.77 -38.99
C ASN A 1196 -29.36 8.55 -39.82
N THR A 1197 -28.30 8.65 -40.62
CA THR A 1197 -27.79 7.55 -41.47
C THR A 1197 -27.22 6.42 -40.61
N LEU A 1198 -26.41 6.74 -39.59
CA LEU A 1198 -25.82 5.75 -38.68
C LEU A 1198 -26.87 5.09 -37.77
N LEU A 1199 -27.98 5.76 -37.49
CA LEU A 1199 -29.04 5.27 -36.60
C LEU A 1199 -30.25 4.66 -37.32
N ALA A 1200 -30.35 4.75 -38.65
CA ALA A 1200 -31.53 4.35 -39.42
C ALA A 1200 -32.02 2.92 -39.13
N ASP A 1201 -31.09 1.99 -38.87
CA ASP A 1201 -31.36 0.57 -38.54
C ASP A 1201 -30.74 0.14 -37.20
N TRP A 1202 -30.65 1.05 -36.21
CA TRP A 1202 -30.01 0.84 -34.90
C TRP A 1202 -30.36 -0.51 -34.24
N ALA A 1203 -31.66 -0.88 -34.24
CA ALA A 1203 -32.15 -2.11 -33.64
C ALA A 1203 -31.62 -3.39 -34.32
N ALA A 1204 -31.23 -3.32 -35.59
CA ALA A 1204 -30.71 -4.45 -36.37
C ALA A 1204 -29.17 -4.53 -36.35
N GLN A 1205 -28.47 -3.49 -35.89
CA GLN A 1205 -27.01 -3.48 -35.77
C GLN A 1205 -26.51 -4.41 -34.65
N THR A 1206 -25.34 -4.99 -34.84
CA THR A 1206 -24.67 -5.82 -33.84
C THR A 1206 -24.06 -4.96 -32.72
N PRO A 1207 -23.79 -5.51 -31.53
CA PRO A 1207 -23.18 -4.74 -30.43
C PRO A 1207 -21.86 -4.05 -30.81
N ALA A 1208 -21.01 -4.70 -31.61
CA ALA A 1208 -19.74 -4.12 -32.05
C ALA A 1208 -19.94 -2.88 -32.94
N VAL A 1209 -20.88 -2.94 -33.90
CA VAL A 1209 -21.20 -1.81 -34.79
C VAL A 1209 -21.84 -0.67 -34.00
N ARG A 1210 -22.75 -0.98 -33.05
CA ARG A 1210 -23.36 0.03 -32.17
C ARG A 1210 -22.31 0.76 -31.33
N SER A 1211 -21.36 0.02 -30.76
CA SER A 1211 -20.26 0.60 -29.99
C SER A 1211 -19.44 1.58 -30.84
N GLU A 1212 -19.14 1.21 -32.09
CA GLU A 1212 -18.41 2.09 -33.00
C GLU A 1212 -19.22 3.33 -33.42
N VAL A 1213 -20.50 3.16 -33.72
CA VAL A 1213 -21.41 4.27 -34.04
C VAL A 1213 -21.47 5.25 -32.87
N VAL A 1214 -21.63 4.75 -31.64
CA VAL A 1214 -21.65 5.58 -30.44
C VAL A 1214 -20.31 6.30 -30.26
N SER A 1215 -19.18 5.59 -30.33
CA SER A 1215 -17.85 6.18 -30.27
C SER A 1215 -17.68 7.31 -31.29
N THR A 1216 -18.12 7.07 -32.52
CA THR A 1216 -18.10 8.04 -33.63
C THR A 1216 -18.95 9.28 -33.32
N LEU A 1217 -20.19 9.12 -32.87
CA LEU A 1217 -21.10 10.23 -32.56
C LEU A 1217 -20.62 11.05 -31.34
N LEU A 1218 -19.87 10.43 -30.42
CA LEU A 1218 -19.23 11.10 -29.28
C LEU A 1218 -17.91 11.82 -29.62
N SER A 1219 -17.39 11.63 -30.83
CA SER A 1219 -16.13 12.25 -31.26
C SER A 1219 -16.26 13.76 -31.57
N ARG A 1220 -17.49 14.26 -31.84
CA ARG A 1220 -17.76 15.67 -32.15
C ARG A 1220 -18.98 16.19 -31.41
N ARG A 1221 -18.85 17.37 -30.81
CA ARG A 1221 -19.91 18.03 -30.02
C ARG A 1221 -21.23 18.18 -30.77
N GLU A 1222 -21.19 18.47 -32.07
CA GLU A 1222 -22.39 18.61 -32.91
C GLU A 1222 -23.16 17.29 -33.04
N TRP A 1223 -22.46 16.20 -33.34
CA TRP A 1223 -23.05 14.86 -33.46
C TRP A 1223 -23.52 14.33 -32.11
N THR A 1224 -22.77 14.63 -31.03
CA THR A 1224 -23.17 14.30 -29.67
C THR A 1224 -24.49 14.97 -29.31
N GLY A 1225 -24.68 16.25 -29.69
CA GLY A 1225 -25.96 16.94 -29.51
C GLY A 1225 -27.11 16.25 -30.24
N GLN A 1226 -26.94 15.95 -31.52
CA GLN A 1226 -27.96 15.25 -32.32
C GLN A 1226 -28.23 13.83 -31.80
N PHE A 1227 -27.21 13.14 -31.29
CA PHE A 1227 -27.35 11.81 -30.67
C PHE A 1227 -28.13 11.87 -29.34
N LEU A 1228 -27.85 12.88 -28.51
CA LEU A 1228 -28.61 13.13 -27.27
C LEU A 1228 -30.09 13.39 -27.58
N ASP A 1229 -30.41 14.12 -28.65
CA ASP A 1229 -31.79 14.30 -29.10
C ASP A 1229 -32.46 12.95 -29.41
N THR A 1230 -31.73 11.98 -29.98
CA THR A 1230 -32.28 10.64 -30.25
C THR A 1230 -32.52 9.82 -28.98
N LEU A 1231 -31.74 10.02 -27.92
CA LEU A 1231 -31.95 9.42 -26.61
C LEU A 1231 -33.17 10.05 -25.92
N GLU A 1232 -33.32 11.38 -25.98
CA GLU A 1232 -34.45 12.11 -25.40
C GLU A 1232 -35.78 11.72 -26.06
N HIS A 1233 -35.79 11.54 -27.38
CA HIS A 1233 -36.97 11.12 -28.13
C HIS A 1233 -37.21 9.59 -28.12
N GLY A 1234 -36.37 8.82 -27.41
CA GLY A 1234 -36.52 7.37 -27.24
C GLY A 1234 -36.26 6.53 -28.50
N ILE A 1235 -35.51 7.07 -29.46
CA ILE A 1235 -35.09 6.38 -30.69
C ILE A 1235 -33.96 5.38 -30.37
N VAL A 1236 -33.06 5.76 -29.46
CA VAL A 1236 -32.05 4.89 -28.85
C VAL A 1236 -32.38 4.74 -27.37
N ALA A 1237 -32.33 3.52 -26.82
CA ALA A 1237 -32.58 3.30 -25.40
C ALA A 1237 -31.31 3.56 -24.57
N VAL A 1238 -31.43 4.22 -23.41
CA VAL A 1238 -30.30 4.43 -22.48
C VAL A 1238 -29.66 3.09 -22.03
N GLY A 1239 -30.46 2.02 -22.02
CA GLY A 1239 -29.98 0.66 -21.74
C GLY A 1239 -29.09 0.04 -22.83
N ASP A 1240 -29.09 0.60 -24.05
CA ASP A 1240 -28.24 0.14 -25.15
C ASP A 1240 -26.79 0.67 -25.04
N LEU A 1241 -26.52 1.58 -24.09
CA LEU A 1241 -25.20 2.17 -23.84
C LEU A 1241 -24.45 1.45 -22.73
N ASP A 1242 -23.13 1.37 -22.81
CA ASP A 1242 -22.29 0.87 -21.72
C ASP A 1242 -22.18 1.89 -20.57
N ALA A 1243 -21.68 1.46 -19.41
CA ALA A 1243 -21.57 2.30 -18.22
C ALA A 1243 -20.58 3.46 -18.36
N ALA A 1244 -19.48 3.29 -19.10
CA ALA A 1244 -18.47 4.32 -19.29
C ALA A 1244 -19.00 5.44 -20.20
N THR A 1245 -19.68 5.07 -21.28
CA THR A 1245 -20.37 5.98 -22.19
C THR A 1245 -21.45 6.78 -21.47
N ARG A 1246 -22.26 6.14 -20.61
CA ARG A 1246 -23.28 6.82 -19.80
C ARG A 1246 -22.69 7.81 -18.79
N ASN A 1247 -21.49 7.56 -18.28
CA ASN A 1247 -20.81 8.50 -17.38
C ASN A 1247 -20.15 9.66 -18.12
N ARG A 1248 -19.81 9.48 -19.41
CA ARG A 1248 -19.18 10.50 -20.26
C ARG A 1248 -20.19 11.50 -20.84
N LEU A 1249 -21.39 11.02 -21.17
CA LEU A 1249 -22.56 11.82 -21.60
C LEU A 1249 -23.21 12.51 -20.41
#